data_AF-A0A7D5GN06-F1
#
_entry.id   AF-A0A7D5GN06-F1
#
_cell.length_a   1.000
_cell.length_b   1.000
_cell.length_c   1.000
_cell.angle_alpha   90.00
_cell.angle_beta   90.00
_cell.angle_gamma   90.00
#
_symmetry.space_group_name_H-M   'P 1'
#
loop_
_entity.id
_entity.type
_entity.pdbx_description
1 polymer ?
#
loop_
_entity_poly.entity_id
_entity_poly.type
_entity_poly.pdbx_seq_one_letter_code
_entity_poly.pdbx_strand_id
1 'polypeptide(L)'
;MNYTIRFGSVLFGATVIMAVAGYMGGIAGLIGGMILVSGTGVVLGNRIDRTLDRTASNVEAAIGDTDPALTDGGIQNVDIVVKRRVDENRKLRERIDELETELQKANEKNDRIEDQTERFQESMQLVAAGQLAHRLETDEESSLEIAEDFNEMMDELEGTIRHLKDFISLVVSSSDEVLSGTEEVSEASNQIGEVIQEISHGATAQSEQLQSVTNEMETLSSSIEEIASLSDGVATLSERTAAAGREGQRAAQTAIDGLNEMEDGSTEAVEAIESLRVEMEAIDELVEFISEVARETNMLALNANIEATRSTDGSRNGDGFAAVAKEVKELAEKSKEAADNIEKRIEDIHEQTEVATNTVRETEERIAEHTDSIENALDALSEIAEYASETNHGVQEIHTAADQQAESTQQVVALVDETASISDQTSDLAEEVTASAEEQTAALTDVSSSARQLSENANWLHDTLDMYKVRQDPPGMEEQTPATPRDSTADAGADLTTWSTAETANWSETSWDSSMSAGSEETASAGSEETASDETTNTEPSAEISSETTNESEIFSFGESDDAESLPTQFQTGMAIDDDSFDAGYRAARKAFDGFGTERVDFCQVFCSPEYDYGDVLAGVRDVIGSDAKLIGASSAGEFTEQAVLDGSVAVSLVASDTIKFFTGLGTDLSEGAADAVNEAVSDLPSSVEGYPHLSAINLHDGLAGVSDQIALVTQRNLGHDVSFVGGSAGDDLAMNATHVFHDETVTTDSVVIALMASKEPVTITVDHGHSPISEPMTVTKSEGGRVIEIDGKPAFEAWREAVESYLAETDRSVDFDAVEEESQELLGLLTEFEFGIEEGHGAINDGYKIRWPGLTLSKAGPLDFPVGVPEGVVLRVMHSPPDDQIVSARDTAKAAVQNASGEIAGGFVYDCACRSIILGEEFDDAVSAIGSELDVPFSGFETYGELCMERGQMSGYHNTTSVIMLLPT
;
A
#
# COMPACT_ATOMS: atom_id res chain seq x y z
N MET A 1 9.78 -27.54 -22.10
CA MET A 1 8.57 -28.29 -22.51
C MET A 1 8.85 -29.17 -23.74
N ASN A 2 9.76 -30.16 -23.66
CA ASN A 2 10.39 -30.76 -24.87
C ASN A 2 10.22 -32.29 -25.09
N TYR A 3 9.34 -32.96 -24.34
CA TYR A 3 9.11 -34.42 -24.49
C TYR A 3 7.80 -34.82 -25.19
N THR A 4 6.82 -33.93 -25.29
CA THR A 4 5.46 -34.25 -25.78
C THR A 4 5.38 -34.28 -27.31
N ILE A 5 6.11 -33.40 -28.00
CA ILE A 5 6.02 -33.21 -29.47
C ILE A 5 6.61 -34.40 -30.25
N ARG A 6 7.58 -35.13 -29.68
CA ARG A 6 8.17 -36.33 -30.31
C ARG A 6 7.27 -37.58 -30.30
N PHE A 7 6.15 -37.59 -29.57
CA PHE A 7 5.24 -38.74 -29.54
C PHE A 7 4.11 -38.63 -30.58
N GLY A 8 3.60 -37.43 -30.86
CA GLY A 8 2.51 -37.22 -31.82
C GLY A 8 2.89 -37.56 -33.28
N SER A 9 4.08 -37.13 -33.70
CA SER A 9 4.60 -37.38 -35.05
C SER A 9 4.87 -38.87 -35.33
N VAL A 10 5.31 -39.63 -34.32
CA VAL A 10 5.51 -41.08 -34.42
C VAL A 10 4.19 -41.83 -34.53
N LEU A 11 3.14 -41.38 -33.83
CA LEU A 11 1.81 -42.02 -33.90
C LEU A 11 1.12 -41.79 -35.25
N PHE A 12 1.20 -40.57 -35.80
CA PHE A 12 0.58 -40.26 -37.09
C PHE A 12 1.28 -41.01 -38.24
N GLY A 13 2.62 -41.01 -38.26
CA GLY A 13 3.41 -41.80 -39.22
C GLY A 13 3.15 -43.31 -39.12
N ALA A 14 3.04 -43.86 -37.91
CA ALA A 14 2.72 -45.27 -37.72
C ALA A 14 1.30 -45.64 -38.20
N THR A 15 0.33 -44.73 -38.11
CA THR A 15 -1.04 -44.97 -38.54
C THR A 15 -1.16 -44.99 -40.06
N VAL A 16 -0.49 -44.07 -40.77
CA VAL A 16 -0.41 -44.06 -42.24
C VAL A 16 0.36 -45.28 -42.75
N ILE A 17 1.47 -45.65 -42.12
CA ILE A 17 2.23 -46.86 -42.48
C ILE A 17 1.42 -48.14 -42.23
N MET A 18 0.62 -48.22 -41.16
CA MET A 18 -0.28 -49.37 -40.94
C MET A 18 -1.44 -49.42 -41.94
N ALA A 19 -1.99 -48.28 -42.38
CA ALA A 19 -3.00 -48.24 -43.44
C ALA A 19 -2.43 -48.77 -44.76
N VAL A 20 -1.26 -48.28 -45.18
CA VAL A 20 -0.58 -48.74 -46.42
C VAL A 20 -0.13 -50.20 -46.30
N ALA A 21 0.36 -50.65 -45.14
CA ALA A 21 0.74 -52.05 -44.93
C ALA A 21 -0.47 -53.01 -44.90
N GLY A 22 -1.60 -52.58 -44.34
CA GLY A 22 -2.87 -53.32 -44.39
C GLY A 22 -3.38 -53.46 -45.83
N TYR A 23 -3.30 -52.38 -46.61
CA TYR A 23 -3.73 -52.36 -48.01
C TYR A 23 -2.82 -53.23 -48.91
N MET A 24 -1.50 -53.13 -48.74
CA MET A 24 -0.53 -54.00 -49.41
C MET A 24 -0.65 -55.48 -49.00
N GLY A 25 -1.05 -55.75 -47.76
CA GLY A 25 -1.39 -57.10 -47.29
C GLY A 25 -2.61 -57.70 -48.01
N GLY A 26 -3.64 -56.88 -48.27
CA GLY A 26 -4.81 -57.27 -49.06
C GLY A 26 -4.45 -57.63 -50.52
N ILE A 27 -3.65 -56.78 -51.17
CA ILE A 27 -3.19 -56.99 -52.56
C ILE A 27 -2.32 -58.25 -52.68
N ALA A 28 -1.43 -58.51 -51.71
CA ALA A 28 -0.65 -59.74 -51.65
C ALA A 28 -1.53 -61.00 -51.45
N GLY A 29 -2.64 -60.88 -50.70
CA GLY A 29 -3.64 -61.94 -50.55
C GLY A 29 -4.35 -62.29 -51.85
N LEU A 30 -4.76 -61.28 -52.62
CA LEU A 30 -5.45 -61.45 -53.92
C LEU A 30 -4.54 -62.06 -54.99
N ILE A 31 -3.28 -61.59 -55.09
CA ILE A 31 -2.28 -62.16 -56.01
C ILE A 31 -1.92 -63.60 -55.59
N GLY A 32 -1.86 -63.90 -54.28
CA GLY A 32 -1.65 -65.25 -53.76
C GLY A 32 -2.81 -66.21 -54.07
N GLY A 33 -4.06 -65.74 -54.03
CA GLY A 33 -5.24 -66.53 -54.37
C GLY A 33 -5.29 -66.91 -55.86
N MET A 34 -4.94 -65.99 -56.75
CA MET A 34 -5.06 -66.19 -58.20
C MET A 34 -4.03 -67.18 -58.77
N ILE A 35 -2.90 -67.41 -58.08
CA ILE A 35 -1.90 -68.44 -58.46
C ILE A 35 -2.33 -69.86 -58.07
N LEU A 36 -3.28 -70.03 -57.13
CA LEU A 36 -3.71 -71.33 -56.62
C LEU A 36 -4.81 -72.03 -57.46
N VAL A 37 -5.50 -71.31 -58.35
CA VAL A 37 -6.52 -71.90 -59.26
C VAL A 37 -5.88 -72.58 -60.48
N SER A 38 -4.65 -72.21 -60.85
CA SER A 38 -3.87 -72.86 -61.91
C SER A 38 -3.37 -74.27 -61.56
N GLY A 39 -3.57 -74.74 -60.31
CA GLY A 39 -3.02 -76.00 -59.79
C GLY A 39 -3.93 -77.23 -59.84
N THR A 40 -5.23 -77.07 -60.10
CA THR A 40 -6.24 -78.14 -59.92
C THR A 40 -6.92 -78.63 -61.21
N GLY A 41 -6.62 -78.01 -62.37
CA GLY A 41 -7.25 -78.33 -63.66
C GLY A 41 -6.50 -79.29 -64.62
N VAL A 42 -5.27 -79.72 -64.31
CA VAL A 42 -4.36 -80.32 -65.34
C VAL A 42 -3.99 -81.81 -65.09
N VAL A 43 -4.53 -82.47 -64.06
CA VAL A 43 -4.12 -83.85 -63.67
C VAL A 43 -5.06 -84.97 -64.19
N LEU A 44 -6.02 -84.68 -65.07
CA LEU A 44 -6.87 -85.72 -65.69
C LEU A 44 -6.92 -85.71 -67.24
N GLY A 45 -5.90 -85.15 -67.88
CA GLY A 45 -5.78 -85.10 -69.36
C GLY A 45 -4.97 -86.24 -70.00
N ASN A 46 -4.69 -87.35 -69.31
CA ASN A 46 -3.84 -88.42 -69.88
C ASN A 46 -4.06 -89.82 -69.29
N ARG A 47 -5.30 -90.33 -69.32
CA ARG A 47 -5.65 -91.77 -69.29
C ARG A 47 -7.17 -91.96 -69.43
N ILE A 48 -7.62 -92.22 -70.67
CA ILE A 48 -8.70 -93.12 -71.12
C ILE A 48 -9.04 -92.69 -72.56
N ASP A 49 -8.24 -93.15 -73.52
CA ASP A 49 -8.76 -93.54 -74.84
C ASP A 49 -7.90 -94.63 -75.48
N ARG A 50 -7.49 -95.60 -74.64
CA ARG A 50 -7.03 -96.91 -75.09
C ARG A 50 -7.77 -97.97 -74.31
N THR A 51 -8.47 -98.79 -75.08
CA THR A 51 -9.03 -100.07 -74.65
C THR A 51 -10.25 -99.97 -73.72
N LEU A 52 -11.38 -99.57 -74.32
CA LEU A 52 -12.60 -100.32 -74.04
C LEU A 52 -12.42 -101.75 -74.59
N ASP A 53 -12.21 -102.70 -73.69
CA ASP A 53 -12.07 -104.12 -74.01
C ASP A 53 -13.33 -104.66 -74.72
N ARG A 54 -13.21 -105.46 -75.79
CA ARG A 54 -12.80 -106.88 -75.76
C ARG A 54 -13.61 -107.76 -74.79
N THR A 55 -14.93 -107.70 -74.86
CA THR A 55 -15.76 -108.93 -74.84
C THR A 55 -16.98 -108.66 -75.75
N ALA A 56 -17.24 -109.38 -76.85
CA ALA A 56 -17.22 -110.83 -76.98
C ALA A 56 -16.15 -111.40 -77.93
N SER A 57 -15.51 -112.47 -77.48
CA SER A 57 -14.70 -113.37 -78.29
C SER A 57 -15.52 -114.57 -78.77
N ASN A 58 -14.91 -115.32 -79.70
CA ASN A 58 -15.20 -116.70 -80.12
C ASN A 58 -16.25 -116.92 -81.23
N VAL A 59 -15.96 -117.98 -82.00
CA VAL A 59 -16.75 -118.58 -83.10
C VAL A 59 -16.73 -117.76 -84.42
N GLU A 60 -16.09 -118.21 -85.51
CA GLU A 60 -15.26 -119.41 -85.70
C GLU A 60 -14.38 -119.25 -86.95
N ALA A 61 -13.15 -119.74 -86.90
CA ALA A 61 -12.39 -120.10 -88.09
C ALA A 61 -11.94 -121.56 -87.94
N ALA A 62 -12.15 -122.35 -88.99
CA ALA A 62 -11.87 -123.79 -89.07
C ALA A 62 -12.73 -124.73 -88.19
N ILE A 63 -13.87 -125.17 -88.75
CA ILE A 63 -14.08 -126.63 -88.88
C ILE A 63 -13.64 -127.00 -90.29
N GLY A 64 -12.49 -127.66 -90.38
CA GLY A 64 -12.09 -128.41 -91.56
C GLY A 64 -12.20 -129.90 -91.29
N ASP A 65 -12.39 -130.66 -92.36
CA ASP A 65 -12.24 -132.11 -92.46
C ASP A 65 -13.39 -133.00 -91.92
N THR A 66 -14.29 -133.40 -92.83
CA THR A 66 -14.50 -134.84 -93.10
C THR A 66 -15.10 -135.07 -94.50
N ASP A 67 -14.28 -135.54 -95.44
CA ASP A 67 -14.73 -136.27 -96.64
C ASP A 67 -14.90 -137.75 -96.24
N PRO A 68 -16.00 -138.45 -96.61
CA PRO A 68 -16.02 -139.14 -97.91
C PRO A 68 -17.39 -139.16 -98.64
N ALA A 69 -17.36 -138.83 -99.94
CA ALA A 69 -17.96 -139.59 -101.06
C ALA A 69 -19.37 -140.26 -100.89
N LEU A 70 -20.39 -140.06 -101.75
CA LEU A 70 -20.49 -139.53 -103.12
C LEU A 70 -21.96 -139.15 -103.42
N THR A 71 -22.21 -138.01 -104.10
CA THR A 71 -23.41 -137.63 -104.92
C THR A 71 -24.83 -137.88 -104.34
N ASP A 72 -25.78 -136.94 -104.29
CA ASP A 72 -26.08 -135.83 -105.23
C ASP A 72 -26.98 -134.74 -104.58
N GLY A 73 -26.82 -133.49 -105.06
CA GLY A 73 -27.68 -132.29 -104.95
C GLY A 73 -28.61 -132.04 -103.74
N GLY A 74 -28.26 -131.09 -102.85
CA GLY A 74 -29.21 -130.49 -101.91
C GLY A 74 -28.82 -129.11 -101.35
N ILE A 75 -29.78 -128.16 -101.29
CA ILE A 75 -29.75 -126.96 -100.43
C ILE A 75 -31.19 -126.59 -100.01
N GLN A 76 -31.49 -126.69 -98.70
CA GLN A 76 -32.59 -125.97 -98.03
C GLN A 76 -32.18 -125.70 -96.57
N ASN A 77 -31.56 -124.54 -96.26
CA ASN A 77 -31.47 -123.96 -94.90
C ASN A 77 -30.85 -122.54 -94.79
N VAL A 78 -30.91 -121.72 -95.85
CA VAL A 78 -30.22 -120.39 -95.87
C VAL A 78 -31.06 -119.23 -95.30
N ASP A 79 -32.40 -119.31 -95.29
CA ASP A 79 -33.28 -118.14 -95.03
C ASP A 79 -33.21 -117.59 -93.58
N ILE A 80 -32.91 -118.43 -92.59
CA ILE A 80 -32.96 -118.02 -91.16
C ILE A 80 -31.72 -117.21 -90.75
N VAL A 81 -30.56 -117.47 -91.33
CA VAL A 81 -29.30 -116.81 -90.95
C VAL A 81 -29.21 -115.36 -91.49
N VAL A 82 -29.77 -115.11 -92.67
CA VAL A 82 -29.73 -113.78 -93.31
C VAL A 82 -30.52 -112.75 -92.50
N LYS A 83 -31.71 -113.11 -91.99
CA LYS A 83 -32.59 -112.16 -91.27
C LYS A 83 -31.98 -111.62 -89.98
N ARG A 84 -31.21 -112.42 -89.22
CA ARG A 84 -30.60 -111.96 -87.96
C ARG A 84 -29.51 -110.89 -88.16
N ARG A 85 -28.68 -111.03 -89.21
CA ARG A 85 -27.58 -110.10 -89.53
C ARG A 85 -28.05 -108.71 -90.01
N VAL A 86 -29.28 -108.60 -90.51
CA VAL A 86 -29.86 -107.32 -90.96
C VAL A 86 -30.32 -106.47 -89.76
N ASP A 87 -30.85 -107.10 -88.72
CA ASP A 87 -31.36 -106.40 -87.53
C ASP A 87 -30.24 -105.85 -86.62
N GLU A 88 -29.11 -106.56 -86.50
CA GLU A 88 -27.94 -106.07 -85.76
C GLU A 88 -27.28 -104.84 -86.43
N ASN A 89 -27.20 -104.83 -87.77
CA ASN A 89 -26.69 -103.68 -88.52
C ASN A 89 -27.59 -102.44 -88.42
N ARG A 90 -28.91 -102.63 -88.23
CA ARG A 90 -29.85 -101.53 -88.04
C ARG A 90 -29.65 -100.81 -86.70
N LYS A 91 -29.53 -101.57 -85.60
CA LYS A 91 -29.25 -101.02 -84.26
C LYS A 91 -27.87 -100.36 -84.13
N LEU A 92 -26.88 -100.82 -84.90
CA LEU A 92 -25.57 -100.15 -84.95
C LEU A 92 -25.61 -98.79 -85.65
N ARG A 93 -26.50 -98.60 -86.64
CA ARG A 93 -26.69 -97.29 -87.29
C ARG A 93 -27.42 -96.30 -86.39
N GLU A 94 -28.47 -96.75 -85.69
CA GLU A 94 -29.20 -95.92 -84.72
C GLU A 94 -28.26 -95.35 -83.63
N ARG A 95 -27.28 -96.13 -83.17
CA ARG A 95 -26.24 -95.68 -82.22
C ARG A 95 -25.18 -94.74 -82.81
N ILE A 96 -24.97 -94.76 -84.12
CA ILE A 96 -24.02 -93.84 -84.78
C ILE A 96 -24.70 -92.47 -84.93
N ASP A 97 -25.96 -92.41 -85.37
CA ASP A 97 -26.77 -91.17 -85.39
C ASP A 97 -26.83 -90.52 -83.99
N GLU A 98 -27.02 -91.31 -82.94
CA GLU A 98 -27.09 -90.84 -81.55
C GLU A 98 -25.75 -90.23 -81.08
N LEU A 99 -24.61 -90.90 -81.38
CA LEU A 99 -23.27 -90.39 -81.07
C LEU A 99 -22.85 -89.19 -81.92
N GLU A 100 -23.23 -89.12 -83.20
CA GLU A 100 -23.00 -87.95 -84.05
C GLU A 100 -23.80 -86.74 -83.53
N THR A 101 -25.01 -86.96 -83.01
CA THR A 101 -25.83 -85.92 -82.38
C THR A 101 -25.24 -85.43 -81.04
N GLU A 102 -24.69 -86.32 -80.21
CA GLU A 102 -23.99 -85.91 -78.97
C GLU A 102 -22.68 -85.19 -79.26
N LEU A 103 -21.89 -85.65 -80.24
CA LEU A 103 -20.65 -85.00 -80.66
C LEU A 103 -20.92 -83.59 -81.21
N GLN A 104 -21.98 -83.40 -81.99
CA GLN A 104 -22.38 -82.09 -82.49
C GLN A 104 -22.70 -81.13 -81.33
N LYS A 105 -23.51 -81.56 -80.35
CA LYS A 105 -23.83 -80.74 -79.16
C LYS A 105 -22.60 -80.44 -78.30
N ALA A 106 -21.63 -81.37 -78.23
CA ALA A 106 -20.39 -81.16 -77.49
C ALA A 106 -19.49 -80.11 -78.18
N ASN A 107 -19.40 -80.13 -79.51
CA ASN A 107 -18.68 -79.11 -80.27
C ASN A 107 -19.39 -77.74 -80.17
N GLU A 108 -20.71 -77.69 -80.38
CA GLU A 108 -21.49 -76.44 -80.21
C GLU A 108 -21.34 -75.82 -78.81
N LYS A 109 -21.13 -76.65 -77.78
CA LYS A 109 -20.83 -76.16 -76.42
C LYS A 109 -19.37 -75.72 -76.23
N ASN A 110 -18.41 -76.41 -76.85
CA ASN A 110 -17.01 -76.01 -76.79
C ASN A 110 -16.77 -74.69 -77.54
N ASP A 111 -17.32 -74.54 -78.74
CA ASP A 111 -17.25 -73.31 -79.54
C ASP A 111 -17.82 -72.11 -78.75
N ARG A 112 -18.92 -72.31 -77.99
CA ARG A 112 -19.50 -71.30 -77.09
C ARG A 112 -18.58 -70.96 -75.90
N ILE A 113 -17.88 -71.93 -75.33
CA ILE A 113 -16.92 -71.70 -74.24
C ILE A 113 -15.65 -71.00 -74.75
N GLU A 114 -15.20 -71.31 -75.97
CA GLU A 114 -14.07 -70.61 -76.61
C GLU A 114 -14.40 -69.13 -76.87
N ASP A 115 -15.57 -68.82 -77.45
CA ASP A 115 -16.06 -67.44 -77.64
C ASP A 115 -16.13 -66.66 -76.31
N GLN A 116 -16.72 -67.27 -75.28
CA GLN A 116 -16.81 -66.66 -73.95
C GLN A 116 -15.44 -66.43 -73.30
N THR A 117 -14.49 -67.35 -73.52
CA THR A 117 -13.11 -67.21 -73.02
C THR A 117 -12.37 -66.11 -73.79
N GLU A 118 -12.58 -65.97 -75.10
CA GLU A 118 -11.98 -64.91 -75.92
C GLU A 118 -12.51 -63.52 -75.50
N ARG A 119 -13.83 -63.38 -75.28
CA ARG A 119 -14.46 -62.16 -74.77
C ARG A 119 -14.00 -61.78 -73.35
N PHE A 120 -13.80 -62.78 -72.48
CA PHE A 120 -13.22 -62.57 -71.15
C PHE A 120 -11.75 -62.10 -71.25
N GLN A 121 -10.96 -62.73 -72.13
CA GLN A 121 -9.56 -62.39 -72.35
C GLN A 121 -9.40 -60.97 -72.94
N GLU A 122 -10.24 -60.57 -73.90
CA GLU A 122 -10.27 -59.21 -74.44
C GLU A 122 -10.60 -58.18 -73.34
N SER A 123 -11.61 -58.48 -72.53
CA SER A 123 -12.02 -57.61 -71.41
C SER A 123 -10.93 -57.46 -70.35
N MET A 124 -10.24 -58.56 -70.00
CA MET A 124 -9.06 -58.55 -69.13
C MET A 124 -7.89 -57.72 -69.73
N GLN A 125 -7.69 -57.75 -71.05
CA GLN A 125 -6.65 -56.95 -71.72
C GLN A 125 -6.98 -55.46 -71.71
N LEU A 126 -8.25 -55.08 -71.90
CA LEU A 126 -8.70 -53.69 -71.82
C LEU A 126 -8.52 -53.13 -70.40
N VAL A 127 -8.92 -53.90 -69.39
CA VAL A 127 -8.71 -53.56 -67.97
C VAL A 127 -7.21 -53.46 -67.63
N ALA A 128 -6.38 -54.41 -68.07
CA ALA A 128 -4.93 -54.37 -67.88
C ALA A 128 -4.25 -53.19 -68.60
N ALA A 129 -4.88 -52.65 -69.66
CA ALA A 129 -4.47 -51.42 -70.32
C ALA A 129 -5.02 -50.14 -69.66
N GLY A 130 -5.61 -50.25 -68.46
CA GLY A 130 -6.13 -49.14 -67.66
C GLY A 130 -7.57 -48.73 -67.98
N GLN A 131 -8.29 -49.44 -68.85
CA GLN A 131 -9.69 -49.11 -69.18
C GLN A 131 -10.65 -49.71 -68.14
N LEU A 132 -10.59 -49.20 -66.91
CA LEU A 132 -11.36 -49.70 -65.78
C LEU A 132 -12.88 -49.53 -65.94
N ALA A 133 -13.34 -48.66 -66.85
CA ALA A 133 -14.74 -48.49 -67.22
C ALA A 133 -15.36 -49.70 -67.97
N HIS A 134 -14.53 -50.60 -68.51
CA HIS A 134 -14.96 -51.75 -69.31
C HIS A 134 -15.67 -52.82 -68.46
N ARG A 135 -16.70 -53.47 -69.02
CA ARG A 135 -17.50 -54.52 -68.35
C ARG A 135 -17.87 -55.62 -69.32
N LEU A 136 -18.14 -56.82 -68.79
CA LEU A 136 -18.66 -57.94 -69.56
C LEU A 136 -20.18 -57.81 -69.76
N GLU A 137 -20.63 -58.05 -70.98
CA GLU A 137 -22.05 -58.15 -71.31
C GLU A 137 -22.62 -59.49 -70.79
N THR A 138 -23.76 -59.42 -70.10
CA THR A 138 -24.50 -60.57 -69.61
C THR A 138 -25.50 -61.07 -70.67
N ASP A 139 -25.40 -62.35 -71.04
CA ASP A 139 -26.28 -62.99 -72.04
C ASP A 139 -27.10 -64.13 -71.41
N GLU A 140 -28.36 -64.30 -71.85
CA GLU A 140 -29.45 -64.91 -71.05
C GLU A 140 -29.30 -66.41 -70.71
N GLU A 141 -28.35 -67.16 -71.31
CA GLU A 141 -28.45 -68.64 -71.30
C GLU A 141 -27.24 -69.47 -70.78
N SER A 142 -26.07 -68.92 -70.43
CA SER A 142 -25.03 -69.78 -69.77
C SER A 142 -23.87 -69.17 -68.96
N SER A 143 -23.71 -67.84 -68.79
CA SER A 143 -22.49 -67.27 -68.17
C SER A 143 -22.69 -66.00 -67.34
N LEU A 144 -23.77 -65.93 -66.57
CA LEU A 144 -24.06 -64.78 -65.71
C LEU A 144 -23.03 -64.60 -64.58
N GLU A 145 -22.75 -65.65 -63.81
CA GLU A 145 -21.93 -65.63 -62.58
C GLU A 145 -20.51 -65.01 -62.80
N ILE A 146 -19.76 -65.46 -63.82
CA ILE A 146 -18.41 -64.94 -64.10
C ILE A 146 -18.43 -63.48 -64.58
N ALA A 147 -19.48 -63.09 -65.31
CA ALA A 147 -19.62 -61.71 -65.78
C ALA A 147 -20.03 -60.77 -64.63
N GLU A 148 -20.88 -61.24 -63.72
CA GLU A 148 -21.29 -60.54 -62.50
C GLU A 148 -20.09 -60.34 -61.55
N ASP A 149 -19.37 -61.42 -61.19
CA ASP A 149 -18.17 -61.36 -60.33
C ASP A 149 -17.08 -60.42 -60.88
N PHE A 150 -16.81 -60.48 -62.19
CA PHE A 150 -15.85 -59.59 -62.84
C PHE A 150 -16.33 -58.14 -62.81
N ASN A 151 -17.61 -57.89 -63.07
CA ASN A 151 -18.16 -56.55 -63.08
C ASN A 151 -18.16 -55.91 -61.68
N GLU A 152 -18.41 -56.70 -60.62
CA GLU A 152 -18.31 -56.28 -59.21
C GLU A 152 -16.86 -55.94 -58.82
N MET A 153 -15.90 -56.82 -59.11
CA MET A 153 -14.46 -56.53 -58.93
C MET A 153 -14.03 -55.24 -59.65
N MET A 154 -14.56 -55.01 -60.85
CA MET A 154 -14.27 -53.80 -61.60
C MET A 154 -14.92 -52.55 -61.01
N ASP A 155 -16.12 -52.65 -60.43
CA ASP A 155 -16.75 -51.56 -59.68
C ASP A 155 -15.97 -51.24 -58.38
N GLU A 156 -15.44 -52.24 -57.65
CA GLU A 156 -14.57 -52.03 -56.48
C GLU A 156 -13.22 -51.37 -56.83
N LEU A 157 -12.56 -51.83 -57.89
CA LEU A 157 -11.31 -51.23 -58.39
C LEU A 157 -11.52 -49.80 -58.89
N GLU A 158 -12.65 -49.55 -59.54
CA GLU A 158 -13.03 -48.22 -60.00
C GLU A 158 -13.30 -47.27 -58.83
N GLY A 159 -14.05 -47.72 -57.81
CA GLY A 159 -14.28 -46.96 -56.56
C GLY A 159 -12.99 -46.67 -55.81
N THR A 160 -12.07 -47.65 -55.75
CA THR A 160 -10.73 -47.47 -55.16
C THR A 160 -9.93 -46.38 -55.87
N ILE A 161 -9.90 -46.39 -57.20
CA ILE A 161 -9.16 -45.37 -57.98
C ILE A 161 -9.81 -43.99 -57.85
N ARG A 162 -11.14 -43.91 -57.74
CA ARG A 162 -11.87 -42.66 -57.46
C ARG A 162 -11.44 -42.10 -56.10
N HIS A 163 -11.62 -42.85 -55.01
CA HIS A 163 -11.22 -42.44 -53.66
C HIS A 163 -9.73 -42.06 -53.55
N LEU A 164 -8.83 -42.74 -54.26
CA LEU A 164 -7.41 -42.38 -54.29
C LEU A 164 -7.17 -41.02 -54.95
N LYS A 165 -7.87 -40.69 -56.04
CA LYS A 165 -7.78 -39.37 -56.68
C LYS A 165 -8.35 -38.27 -55.79
N ASP A 166 -9.48 -38.53 -55.13
CA ASP A 166 -10.11 -37.58 -54.20
C ASP A 166 -9.17 -37.29 -53.01
N PHE A 167 -8.57 -38.35 -52.44
CA PHE A 167 -7.57 -38.23 -51.37
C PHE A 167 -6.32 -37.48 -51.81
N ILE A 168 -5.81 -37.71 -53.02
CA ILE A 168 -4.64 -36.99 -53.55
C ILE A 168 -4.97 -35.51 -53.78
N SER A 169 -6.18 -35.20 -54.28
CA SER A 169 -6.63 -33.81 -54.47
C SER A 169 -6.74 -33.08 -53.13
N LEU A 170 -7.21 -33.76 -52.08
CA LEU A 170 -7.18 -33.26 -50.70
C LEU A 170 -5.74 -33.03 -50.21
N VAL A 171 -4.80 -33.96 -50.46
CA VAL A 171 -3.38 -33.79 -50.07
C VAL A 171 -2.71 -32.61 -50.79
N VAL A 172 -3.02 -32.37 -52.06
CA VAL A 172 -2.54 -31.17 -52.78
C VAL A 172 -3.12 -29.91 -52.13
N SER A 173 -4.44 -29.84 -51.94
CA SER A 173 -5.12 -28.69 -51.31
C SER A 173 -4.55 -28.36 -49.93
N SER A 174 -4.40 -29.37 -49.06
CA SER A 174 -3.83 -29.18 -47.72
C SER A 174 -2.33 -28.86 -47.75
N SER A 175 -1.58 -29.27 -48.78
CA SER A 175 -0.18 -28.87 -48.93
C SER A 175 -0.06 -27.39 -49.34
N ASP A 176 -0.96 -26.92 -50.21
CA ASP A 176 -1.01 -25.52 -50.63
C ASP A 176 -1.52 -24.60 -49.49
N GLU A 177 -2.49 -25.06 -48.69
CA GLU A 177 -2.92 -24.38 -47.45
C GLU A 177 -1.76 -24.26 -46.44
N VAL A 178 -1.00 -25.33 -46.21
CA VAL A 178 0.20 -25.29 -45.36
C VAL A 178 1.24 -24.31 -45.92
N LEU A 179 1.41 -24.22 -47.24
CA LEU A 179 2.34 -23.26 -47.84
C LEU A 179 1.93 -21.82 -47.58
N SER A 180 0.65 -21.47 -47.80
CA SER A 180 0.12 -20.13 -47.47
C SER A 180 0.33 -19.81 -45.99
N GLY A 181 0.00 -20.75 -45.09
CA GLY A 181 0.23 -20.60 -43.66
C GLY A 181 1.70 -20.41 -43.28
N THR A 182 2.65 -21.09 -43.94
CA THR A 182 4.08 -20.84 -43.69
C THR A 182 4.56 -19.48 -44.18
N GLU A 183 3.97 -18.94 -45.26
CA GLU A 183 4.32 -17.62 -45.79
C GLU A 183 3.77 -16.51 -44.86
N GLU A 184 2.52 -16.64 -44.41
CA GLU A 184 1.88 -15.73 -43.43
C GLU A 184 2.64 -15.69 -42.09
N VAL A 185 3.01 -16.85 -41.53
CA VAL A 185 3.78 -16.89 -40.27
C VAL A 185 5.20 -16.35 -40.46
N SER A 186 5.81 -16.54 -41.65
CA SER A 186 7.13 -15.96 -41.92
C SER A 186 7.09 -14.43 -42.05
N GLU A 187 6.01 -13.84 -42.57
CA GLU A 187 5.82 -12.39 -42.59
C GLU A 187 5.64 -11.84 -41.17
N ALA A 188 4.82 -12.51 -40.35
CA ALA A 188 4.66 -12.17 -38.94
C ALA A 188 5.98 -12.27 -38.14
N SER A 189 6.80 -13.30 -38.35
CA SER A 189 8.12 -13.42 -37.70
C SER A 189 9.08 -12.28 -38.09
N ASN A 190 9.04 -11.79 -39.33
CA ASN A 190 9.83 -10.63 -39.74
C ASN A 190 9.34 -9.34 -39.05
N GLN A 191 8.02 -9.12 -38.96
CA GLN A 191 7.46 -7.98 -38.23
C GLN A 191 7.81 -7.99 -36.73
N ILE A 192 7.81 -9.18 -36.10
CA ILE A 192 8.29 -9.33 -34.72
C ILE A 192 9.75 -8.87 -34.59
N GLY A 193 10.62 -9.24 -35.54
CA GLY A 193 12.02 -8.80 -35.55
C GLY A 193 12.20 -7.28 -35.70
N GLU A 194 11.32 -6.60 -36.45
CA GLU A 194 11.34 -5.13 -36.56
C GLU A 194 10.89 -4.45 -35.26
N VAL A 195 9.78 -4.89 -34.66
CA VAL A 195 9.24 -4.35 -33.40
C VAL A 195 10.21 -4.57 -32.23
N ILE A 196 10.88 -5.72 -32.18
CA ILE A 196 11.83 -6.04 -31.11
C ILE A 196 13.11 -5.19 -31.21
N GLN A 197 13.55 -4.80 -32.41
CA GLN A 197 14.65 -3.83 -32.58
C GLN A 197 14.28 -2.42 -32.10
N GLU A 198 13.01 -2.02 -32.26
CA GLU A 198 12.49 -0.75 -31.72
C GLU A 198 12.42 -0.80 -30.18
N ILE A 199 11.99 -1.92 -29.59
CA ILE A 199 12.00 -2.15 -28.13
C ILE A 199 13.42 -2.08 -27.56
N SER A 200 14.41 -2.74 -28.18
CA SER A 200 15.81 -2.70 -27.73
C SER A 200 16.41 -1.28 -27.81
N HIS A 201 16.10 -0.52 -28.86
CA HIS A 201 16.49 0.90 -28.93
C HIS A 201 15.79 1.75 -27.86
N GLY A 202 14.51 1.50 -27.59
CA GLY A 202 13.75 2.16 -26.53
C GLY A 202 14.37 1.93 -25.15
N ALA A 203 14.67 0.67 -24.81
CA ALA A 203 15.32 0.30 -23.56
C ALA A 203 16.72 0.93 -23.40
N THR A 204 17.51 0.96 -24.48
CA THR A 204 18.83 1.63 -24.47
C THR A 204 18.69 3.14 -24.22
N ALA A 205 17.77 3.81 -24.91
CA ALA A 205 17.52 5.25 -24.74
C ALA A 205 16.93 5.59 -23.37
N GLN A 206 16.14 4.69 -22.79
CA GLN A 206 15.61 4.80 -21.42
C GLN A 206 16.75 4.73 -20.40
N SER A 207 17.69 3.79 -20.55
CA SER A 207 18.89 3.69 -19.69
C SER A 207 19.75 4.97 -19.76
N GLU A 208 19.96 5.54 -20.95
CA GLU A 208 20.67 6.83 -21.11
C GLU A 208 19.93 8.02 -20.42
N GLN A 209 18.59 8.04 -20.45
CA GLN A 209 17.80 9.07 -19.78
C GLN A 209 17.80 8.91 -18.25
N LEU A 210 17.68 7.69 -17.75
CA LEU A 210 17.76 7.37 -16.32
C LEU A 210 19.10 7.82 -15.73
N GLN A 211 20.21 7.61 -16.44
CA GLN A 211 21.52 8.13 -16.05
C GLN A 211 21.51 9.67 -15.94
N SER A 212 20.79 10.39 -16.79
CA SER A 212 20.64 11.85 -16.67
C SER A 212 19.88 12.23 -15.39
N VAL A 213 18.79 11.52 -15.07
CA VAL A 213 18.02 11.72 -13.84
C VAL A 213 18.90 11.48 -12.60
N THR A 214 19.75 10.45 -12.57
CA THR A 214 20.69 10.24 -11.46
C THR A 214 21.59 11.45 -11.22
N ASN A 215 22.16 12.05 -12.28
CA ASN A 215 23.01 13.25 -12.16
C ASN A 215 22.23 14.49 -11.67
N GLU A 216 20.95 14.61 -12.04
CA GLU A 216 20.07 15.68 -11.54
C GLU A 216 19.74 15.45 -10.04
N MET A 217 19.53 14.21 -9.61
CA MET A 217 19.34 13.85 -8.20
C MET A 217 20.59 14.07 -7.34
N GLU A 218 21.80 13.78 -7.86
CA GLU A 218 23.06 14.16 -7.18
C GLU A 218 23.16 15.69 -6.97
N THR A 219 22.74 16.47 -7.97
CA THR A 219 22.73 17.94 -7.90
C THR A 219 21.69 18.45 -6.90
N LEU A 220 20.52 17.82 -6.84
CA LEU A 220 19.47 18.11 -5.88
C LEU A 220 19.94 17.81 -4.45
N SER A 221 20.53 16.64 -4.21
CA SER A 221 21.11 16.26 -2.91
C SER A 221 22.13 17.29 -2.40
N SER A 222 23.05 17.74 -3.26
CA SER A 222 24.01 18.80 -2.91
C SER A 222 23.34 20.15 -2.61
N SER A 223 22.17 20.43 -3.18
CA SER A 223 21.41 21.67 -2.93
C SER A 223 20.65 21.58 -1.61
N ILE A 224 20.12 20.40 -1.26
CA ILE A 224 19.48 20.11 0.02
C ILE A 224 20.50 20.23 1.17
N GLU A 225 21.70 19.66 1.00
CA GLU A 225 22.81 19.83 1.96
C GLU A 225 23.20 21.31 2.17
N GLU A 226 23.21 22.11 1.10
CA GLU A 226 23.48 23.56 1.20
C GLU A 226 22.33 24.30 1.94
N ILE A 227 21.07 23.94 1.69
CA ILE A 227 19.91 24.49 2.40
C ILE A 227 19.99 24.15 3.89
N ALA A 228 20.22 22.90 4.27
CA ALA A 228 20.34 22.49 5.67
C ALA A 228 21.47 23.24 6.42
N SER A 229 22.64 23.37 5.77
CA SER A 229 23.79 24.13 6.30
C SER A 229 23.52 25.63 6.44
N LEU A 230 22.77 26.23 5.50
CA LEU A 230 22.35 27.63 5.60
C LEU A 230 21.32 27.83 6.71
N SER A 231 20.37 26.88 6.87
CA SER A 231 19.37 26.87 7.94
C SER A 231 20.01 26.87 9.33
N ASP A 232 20.94 25.95 9.61
CA ASP A 232 21.71 25.91 10.88
C ASP A 232 22.39 27.26 11.19
N GLY A 233 22.95 27.91 10.17
CA GLY A 233 23.54 29.25 10.28
C GLY A 233 22.53 30.37 10.59
N VAL A 234 21.27 30.23 10.18
CA VAL A 234 20.18 31.16 10.55
C VAL A 234 19.67 30.86 11.95
N ALA A 235 19.45 29.61 12.33
CA ALA A 235 19.05 29.21 13.68
C ALA A 235 20.00 29.77 14.75
N THR A 236 21.31 29.52 14.57
CA THR A 236 22.37 30.07 15.42
C THR A 236 22.35 31.61 15.51
N LEU A 237 21.94 32.31 14.45
CA LEU A 237 21.81 33.77 14.45
C LEU A 237 20.54 34.25 15.16
N SER A 238 19.44 33.52 15.00
CA SER A 238 18.16 33.74 15.66
C SER A 238 18.28 33.58 17.18
N GLU A 239 18.82 32.47 17.67
CA GLU A 239 19.08 32.24 19.10
C GLU A 239 19.90 33.38 19.73
N ARG A 240 20.99 33.78 19.05
CA ARG A 240 21.85 34.88 19.50
C ARG A 240 21.15 36.25 19.48
N THR A 241 20.15 36.42 18.62
CA THR A 241 19.32 37.63 18.56
C THR A 241 18.29 37.63 19.70
N ALA A 242 17.64 36.50 19.96
CA ALA A 242 16.75 36.33 21.10
C ALA A 242 17.47 36.55 22.44
N ALA A 243 18.65 35.95 22.62
CA ALA A 243 19.49 36.16 23.80
C ALA A 243 19.90 37.64 23.99
N ALA A 244 20.23 38.34 22.90
CA ALA A 244 20.55 39.77 22.94
C ALA A 244 19.33 40.64 23.27
N GLY A 245 18.13 40.27 22.80
CA GLY A 245 16.86 40.89 23.18
C GLY A 245 16.58 40.75 24.67
N ARG A 246 16.63 39.52 25.20
CA ARG A 246 16.46 39.22 26.64
C ARG A 246 17.45 39.97 27.53
N GLU A 247 18.72 40.04 27.15
CA GLU A 247 19.73 40.83 27.89
C GLU A 247 19.42 42.33 27.85
N GLY A 248 18.93 42.84 26.70
CA GLY A 248 18.42 44.19 26.57
C GLY A 248 17.24 44.48 27.51
N GLN A 249 16.27 43.57 27.61
CA GLN A 249 15.13 43.68 28.54
C GLN A 249 15.60 43.78 30.00
N ARG A 250 16.52 42.91 30.44
CA ARG A 250 17.10 42.96 31.80
C ARG A 250 17.77 44.31 32.09
N ALA A 251 18.51 44.85 31.11
CA ALA A 251 19.16 46.15 31.24
C ALA A 251 18.15 47.31 31.29
N ALA A 252 17.06 47.24 30.52
CA ALA A 252 15.97 48.22 30.55
C ALA A 252 15.19 48.17 31.87
N GLN A 253 14.84 46.98 32.38
CA GLN A 253 14.20 46.82 33.69
C GLN A 253 15.08 47.39 34.82
N THR A 254 16.38 47.10 34.81
CA THR A 254 17.34 47.66 35.77
C THR A 254 17.36 49.20 35.74
N ALA A 255 17.12 49.81 34.56
CA ALA A 255 17.04 51.26 34.43
C ALA A 255 15.69 51.83 34.93
N ILE A 256 14.58 51.12 34.74
CA ILE A 256 13.27 51.46 35.34
C ILE A 256 13.36 51.42 36.87
N ASP A 257 13.92 50.35 37.44
CA ASP A 257 14.09 50.22 38.89
C ASP A 257 14.92 51.39 39.48
N GLY A 258 15.97 51.81 38.77
CA GLY A 258 16.79 52.98 39.13
C GLY A 258 16.08 54.33 38.98
N LEU A 259 15.13 54.45 38.04
CA LEU A 259 14.29 55.65 37.92
C LEU A 259 13.25 55.73 39.04
N ASN A 260 12.68 54.60 39.45
CA ASN A 260 11.76 54.51 40.60
C ASN A 260 12.48 54.91 41.90
N GLU A 261 13.73 54.46 42.13
CA GLU A 261 14.53 54.92 43.28
C GLU A 261 14.81 56.44 43.23
N MET A 262 14.89 57.04 42.04
CA MET A 262 15.02 58.49 41.87
C MET A 262 13.69 59.26 42.09
N GLU A 263 12.54 58.64 41.84
CA GLU A 263 11.21 59.21 42.14
C GLU A 263 10.97 59.24 43.66
N ASP A 264 11.26 58.13 44.36
CA ASP A 264 11.23 58.05 45.83
C ASP A 264 12.15 59.12 46.45
N GLY A 265 13.38 59.24 45.94
CA GLY A 265 14.35 60.26 46.39
C GLY A 265 13.92 61.70 46.10
N SER A 266 13.15 61.95 45.03
CA SER A 266 12.54 63.25 44.75
C SER A 266 11.41 63.56 45.74
N THR A 267 10.57 62.56 46.04
CA THR A 267 9.50 62.67 47.04
C THR A 267 10.05 63.01 48.43
N GLU A 268 11.09 62.31 48.90
CA GLU A 268 11.77 62.63 50.16
C GLU A 268 12.35 64.06 50.15
N ALA A 269 12.88 64.53 49.02
CA ALA A 269 13.38 65.89 48.89
C ALA A 269 12.27 66.95 49.00
N VAL A 270 11.09 66.71 48.43
CA VAL A 270 9.91 67.58 48.60
C VAL A 270 9.46 67.61 50.06
N GLU A 271 9.39 66.47 50.75
CA GLU A 271 9.03 66.42 52.18
C GLU A 271 10.03 67.19 53.06
N ALA A 272 11.33 67.04 52.81
CA ALA A 272 12.37 67.77 53.52
C ALA A 272 12.29 69.28 53.28
N ILE A 273 11.93 69.70 52.06
CA ILE A 273 11.72 71.09 51.67
C ILE A 273 10.48 71.69 52.35
N GLU A 274 9.36 70.97 52.41
CA GLU A 274 8.16 71.43 53.14
C GLU A 274 8.40 71.49 54.66
N SER A 275 9.14 70.53 55.23
CA SER A 275 9.56 70.57 56.64
C SER A 275 10.43 71.79 56.95
N LEU A 276 11.36 72.15 56.05
CA LEU A 276 12.14 73.37 56.15
C LEU A 276 11.25 74.62 56.08
N ARG A 277 10.24 74.63 55.19
CA ARG A 277 9.29 75.73 55.04
C ARG A 277 8.49 75.97 56.33
N VAL A 278 8.03 74.90 56.99
CA VAL A 278 7.34 74.98 58.30
C VAL A 278 8.26 75.50 59.41
N GLU A 279 9.51 75.06 59.47
CA GLU A 279 10.48 75.57 60.46
C GLU A 279 10.79 77.06 60.21
N MET A 280 10.85 77.51 58.95
CA MET A 280 11.03 78.93 58.62
C MET A 280 9.84 79.79 59.04
N GLU A 281 8.59 79.34 58.83
CA GLU A 281 7.38 80.00 59.34
C GLU A 281 7.42 80.16 60.88
N ALA A 282 7.91 79.15 61.61
CA ALA A 282 8.06 79.21 63.07
C ALA A 282 9.18 80.17 63.53
N ILE A 283 10.26 80.31 62.76
CA ILE A 283 11.31 81.30 63.03
C ILE A 283 10.80 82.71 62.73
N ASP A 284 9.97 82.89 61.70
CA ASP A 284 9.39 84.20 61.35
C ASP A 284 8.49 84.74 62.48
N GLU A 285 7.59 83.93 63.03
CA GLU A 285 6.77 84.28 64.20
C GLU A 285 7.63 84.67 65.42
N LEU A 286 8.75 83.96 65.64
CA LEU A 286 9.71 84.28 66.70
C LEU A 286 10.43 85.62 66.45
N VAL A 287 10.77 85.93 65.21
CA VAL A 287 11.42 87.19 64.80
C VAL A 287 10.46 88.36 64.92
N GLU A 288 9.18 88.20 64.54
CA GLU A 288 8.16 89.21 64.75
C GLU A 288 7.94 89.49 66.26
N PHE A 289 7.88 88.45 67.09
CA PHE A 289 7.83 88.58 68.54
C PHE A 289 9.07 89.29 69.11
N ILE A 290 10.28 88.99 68.64
CA ILE A 290 11.51 89.70 69.04
C ILE A 290 11.45 91.18 68.63
N SER A 291 10.94 91.48 67.43
CA SER A 291 10.73 92.84 66.93
C SER A 291 9.71 93.60 67.80
N GLU A 292 8.65 92.94 68.27
CA GLU A 292 7.69 93.50 69.22
C GLU A 292 8.30 93.74 70.61
N VAL A 293 9.00 92.76 71.19
CA VAL A 293 9.68 92.91 72.47
C VAL A 293 10.74 94.01 72.42
N ALA A 294 11.49 94.13 71.31
CA ALA A 294 12.43 95.23 71.08
C ALA A 294 11.72 96.59 71.01
N ARG A 295 10.57 96.66 70.33
CA ARG A 295 9.72 97.86 70.22
C ARG A 295 9.15 98.29 71.57
N GLU A 296 8.63 97.35 72.36
CA GLU A 296 8.13 97.62 73.72
C GLU A 296 9.27 98.00 74.67
N THR A 297 10.41 97.29 74.61
CA THR A 297 11.60 97.61 75.42
C THR A 297 12.15 99.00 75.09
N ASN A 298 12.20 99.39 73.80
CA ASN A 298 12.58 100.73 73.37
C ASN A 298 11.62 101.79 73.95
N MET A 299 10.30 101.53 73.93
CA MET A 299 9.29 102.41 74.52
C MET A 299 9.38 102.50 76.05
N LEU A 300 9.60 101.39 76.75
CA LEU A 300 9.81 101.34 78.20
C LEU A 300 11.10 102.07 78.61
N ALA A 301 12.19 101.85 77.87
CA ALA A 301 13.48 102.53 78.08
C ALA A 301 13.38 104.04 77.80
N LEU A 302 12.65 104.44 76.76
CA LEU A 302 12.35 105.85 76.47
C LEU A 302 11.55 106.49 77.60
N ASN A 303 10.48 105.83 78.07
CA ASN A 303 9.67 106.29 79.20
C ASN A 303 10.48 106.39 80.51
N ALA A 304 11.33 105.39 80.80
CA ALA A 304 12.21 105.38 81.97
C ALA A 304 13.28 106.49 81.91
N ASN A 305 13.86 106.75 80.72
CA ASN A 305 14.80 107.84 80.50
C ASN A 305 14.13 109.21 80.69
N ILE A 306 12.89 109.39 80.19
CA ILE A 306 12.08 110.59 80.41
C ILE A 306 11.81 110.80 81.90
N GLU A 307 11.42 109.75 82.64
CA GLU A 307 11.06 109.88 84.06
C GLU A 307 12.29 110.05 84.98
N ALA A 308 13.43 109.44 84.64
CA ALA A 308 14.71 109.72 85.28
C ALA A 308 15.17 111.18 85.06
N THR A 309 14.88 111.75 83.89
CA THR A 309 15.12 113.18 83.60
C THR A 309 14.13 114.11 84.35
N ARG A 310 12.92 113.63 84.67
CA ARG A 310 11.90 114.36 85.45
C ARG A 310 12.14 114.37 86.96
N SER A 311 12.74 113.32 87.51
CA SER A 311 12.90 113.11 88.97
C SER A 311 13.98 113.98 89.62
N THR A 312 14.18 115.21 89.15
CA THR A 312 15.35 116.06 89.44
C THR A 312 15.28 116.87 90.75
N ASP A 313 14.33 116.56 91.64
CA ASP A 313 14.22 117.20 92.97
C ASP A 313 14.63 116.23 94.10
N GLY A 314 15.93 116.20 94.44
CA GLY A 314 16.34 115.87 95.82
C GLY A 314 17.40 114.78 96.08
N SER A 315 17.84 113.93 95.13
CA SER A 315 18.88 112.92 95.43
C SER A 315 19.79 112.51 94.25
N ARG A 316 21.05 112.17 94.55
CA ARG A 316 22.13 111.82 93.60
C ARG A 316 21.99 110.45 92.90
N ASN A 317 20.81 109.84 92.94
CA ASN A 317 20.59 108.47 92.42
C ASN A 317 19.95 108.41 91.02
N GLY A 318 19.39 109.51 90.50
CA GLY A 318 18.69 109.51 89.20
C GLY A 318 19.60 109.42 87.97
N ASP A 319 20.82 109.97 88.06
CA ASP A 319 21.77 110.12 86.94
C ASP A 319 22.25 108.75 86.40
N GLY A 320 22.47 107.78 87.30
CA GLY A 320 22.79 106.40 86.93
C GLY A 320 21.62 105.65 86.30
N PHE A 321 20.37 106.01 86.64
CA PHE A 321 19.17 105.37 86.11
C PHE A 321 18.88 105.83 84.67
N ALA A 322 19.11 107.11 84.37
CA ALA A 322 19.02 107.64 83.00
C ALA A 322 20.09 107.02 82.08
N ALA A 323 21.32 106.84 82.57
CA ALA A 323 22.38 106.18 81.81
C ALA A 323 22.02 104.72 81.44
N VAL A 324 21.48 103.95 82.40
CA VAL A 324 20.99 102.58 82.13
C VAL A 324 19.82 102.58 81.14
N ALA A 325 18.86 103.51 81.28
CA ALA A 325 17.73 103.61 80.36
C ALA A 325 18.17 103.97 78.91
N LYS A 326 19.21 104.81 78.74
CA LYS A 326 19.80 105.07 77.41
C LYS A 326 20.47 103.83 76.82
N GLU A 327 21.21 103.07 77.62
CA GLU A 327 21.88 101.83 77.18
C GLU A 327 20.86 100.76 76.75
N VAL A 328 19.78 100.58 77.53
CA VAL A 328 18.68 99.67 77.18
C VAL A 328 17.96 100.12 75.90
N LYS A 329 17.84 101.44 75.67
CA LYS A 329 17.28 101.97 74.43
C LYS A 329 18.14 101.64 73.20
N GLU A 330 19.46 101.90 73.27
CA GLU A 330 20.38 101.55 72.18
C GLU A 330 20.47 100.03 71.96
N LEU A 331 20.36 99.22 73.02
CA LEU A 331 20.29 97.77 72.91
C LEU A 331 19.00 97.32 72.20
N ALA A 332 17.85 97.91 72.54
CA ALA A 332 16.57 97.60 71.91
C ALA A 332 16.52 98.04 70.42
N GLU A 333 17.11 99.18 70.06
CA GLU A 333 17.24 99.61 68.67
C GLU A 333 18.14 98.65 67.87
N LYS A 334 19.25 98.17 68.45
CA LYS A 334 20.10 97.11 67.85
C LYS A 334 19.40 95.76 67.76
N SER A 335 18.58 95.40 68.74
CA SER A 335 17.78 94.16 68.70
C SER A 335 16.74 94.20 67.59
N LYS A 336 16.11 95.35 67.35
CA LYS A 336 15.22 95.55 66.20
C LYS A 336 16.00 95.45 64.88
N GLU A 337 17.13 96.15 64.75
CA GLU A 337 17.97 96.08 63.55
C GLU A 337 18.47 94.64 63.28
N ALA A 338 18.74 93.85 64.33
CA ALA A 338 19.07 92.43 64.19
C ALA A 338 17.85 91.61 63.72
N ALA A 339 16.65 91.84 64.25
CA ALA A 339 15.42 91.18 63.81
C ALA A 339 15.11 91.50 62.33
N ASP A 340 15.12 92.78 61.94
CA ASP A 340 14.90 93.25 60.55
C ASP A 340 15.92 92.62 59.55
N ASN A 341 17.13 92.23 60.02
CA ASN A 341 18.14 91.52 59.22
C ASN A 341 17.97 89.99 59.21
N ILE A 342 17.23 89.41 60.17
CA ILE A 342 16.87 87.99 60.17
C ILE A 342 15.63 87.78 59.28
N GLU A 343 14.63 88.64 59.39
CA GLU A 343 13.42 88.71 58.54
C GLU A 343 13.80 88.62 57.05
N LYS A 344 14.71 89.48 56.59
CA LYS A 344 15.25 89.39 55.20
C LYS A 344 15.94 88.09 54.83
N ARG A 345 16.60 87.44 55.79
CA ARG A 345 17.26 86.15 55.54
C ARG A 345 16.24 85.02 55.45
N ILE A 346 15.09 85.15 56.12
CA ILE A 346 13.96 84.23 55.97
C ILE A 346 13.31 84.45 54.60
N GLU A 347 13.10 85.71 54.16
CA GLU A 347 12.66 86.02 52.78
C GLU A 347 13.60 85.39 51.73
N ASP A 348 14.92 85.61 51.84
CA ASP A 348 15.94 85.03 50.93
C ASP A 348 15.91 83.49 50.91
N ILE A 349 15.59 82.85 52.04
CA ILE A 349 15.49 81.37 52.16
C ILE A 349 14.16 80.89 51.58
N HIS A 350 13.05 81.59 51.80
CA HIS A 350 11.76 81.27 51.18
C HIS A 350 11.86 81.24 49.65
N GLU A 351 12.46 82.27 49.04
CA GLU A 351 12.67 82.30 47.57
C GLU A 351 13.54 81.12 47.09
N GLN A 352 14.62 80.79 47.80
CA GLN A 352 15.45 79.62 47.48
C GLN A 352 14.70 78.29 47.65
N THR A 353 13.80 78.21 48.62
CA THR A 353 13.00 77.01 48.91
C THR A 353 11.95 76.79 47.83
N GLU A 354 11.25 77.83 47.37
CA GLU A 354 10.34 77.74 46.21
C GLU A 354 11.08 77.33 44.92
N VAL A 355 12.26 77.89 44.66
CA VAL A 355 13.08 77.50 43.50
C VAL A 355 13.46 76.02 43.59
N ALA A 356 13.89 75.54 44.77
CA ALA A 356 14.21 74.13 44.97
C ALA A 356 12.99 73.22 44.73
N THR A 357 11.81 73.57 45.27
CA THR A 357 10.57 72.81 45.02
C THR A 357 10.25 72.69 43.53
N ASN A 358 10.39 73.78 42.77
CA ASN A 358 10.10 73.77 41.34
C ASN A 358 11.12 72.93 40.55
N THR A 359 12.40 72.94 40.92
CA THR A 359 13.41 72.08 40.30
C THR A 359 13.20 70.59 40.61
N VAL A 360 12.71 70.23 41.80
CA VAL A 360 12.38 68.83 42.11
C VAL A 360 11.17 68.37 41.28
N ARG A 361 10.12 69.19 41.15
CA ARG A 361 8.97 68.88 40.27
C ARG A 361 9.35 68.71 38.80
N GLU A 362 10.21 69.58 38.26
CA GLU A 362 10.76 69.42 36.90
C GLU A 362 11.61 68.13 36.77
N THR A 363 12.17 67.63 37.88
CA THR A 363 12.90 66.35 37.91
C THR A 363 11.93 65.16 37.95
N GLU A 364 10.85 65.23 38.74
CA GLU A 364 9.76 64.23 38.76
C GLU A 364 9.12 64.08 37.37
N GLU A 365 8.73 65.19 36.71
CA GLU A 365 8.17 65.17 35.36
C GLU A 365 9.11 64.49 34.34
N ARG A 366 10.43 64.73 34.46
CA ARG A 366 11.43 64.14 33.57
C ARG A 366 11.80 62.69 33.92
N ILE A 367 11.62 62.25 35.15
CA ILE A 367 11.75 60.84 35.54
C ILE A 367 10.62 60.06 34.88
N ALA A 368 9.36 60.55 34.98
CA ALA A 368 8.22 59.94 34.30
C ALA A 368 8.42 59.84 32.77
N GLU A 369 8.79 60.94 32.09
CA GLU A 369 9.09 60.91 30.63
C GLU A 369 10.18 59.90 30.26
N HIS A 370 11.17 59.67 31.13
CA HIS A 370 12.23 58.69 30.91
C HIS A 370 11.81 57.26 31.23
N THR A 371 10.94 57.03 32.22
CA THR A 371 10.34 55.72 32.50
C THR A 371 9.50 55.26 31.32
N ASP A 372 8.54 56.08 30.86
CA ASP A 372 7.74 55.82 29.65
C ASP A 372 8.64 55.46 28.46
N SER A 373 9.73 56.21 28.26
CA SER A 373 10.66 56.01 27.13
C SER A 373 11.45 54.70 27.21
N ILE A 374 11.69 54.17 28.41
CA ILE A 374 12.43 52.91 28.63
C ILE A 374 11.46 51.72 28.59
N GLU A 375 10.22 51.87 29.08
CA GLU A 375 9.15 50.87 28.91
C GLU A 375 8.91 50.58 27.41
N ASN A 376 8.73 51.63 26.59
CA ASN A 376 8.62 51.47 25.13
C ASN A 376 9.84 50.77 24.48
N ALA A 377 11.04 50.89 25.09
CA ALA A 377 12.23 50.21 24.60
C ALA A 377 12.31 48.74 25.07
N LEU A 378 11.78 48.45 26.27
CA LEU A 378 11.64 47.09 26.80
C LEU A 378 10.63 46.28 25.99
N ASP A 379 9.49 46.89 25.61
CA ASP A 379 8.50 46.29 24.72
C ASP A 379 9.11 45.93 23.36
N ALA A 380 9.79 46.88 22.71
CA ALA A 380 10.44 46.65 21.42
C ALA A 380 11.58 45.61 21.50
N LEU A 381 12.23 45.44 22.64
CA LEU A 381 13.23 44.39 22.87
C LEU A 381 12.59 43.01 23.11
N SER A 382 11.36 42.98 23.64
CA SER A 382 10.52 41.78 23.70
C SER A 382 10.15 41.31 22.30
N GLU A 383 9.60 42.22 21.50
CA GLU A 383 9.18 41.98 20.12
C GLU A 383 10.34 41.42 19.27
N ILE A 384 11.55 41.99 19.42
CA ILE A 384 12.77 41.49 18.76
C ILE A 384 13.15 40.08 19.22
N ALA A 385 12.99 39.76 20.50
CA ALA A 385 13.32 38.43 21.01
C ALA A 385 12.32 37.37 20.54
N GLU A 386 11.05 37.76 20.43
CA GLU A 386 9.93 36.95 19.95
C GLU A 386 10.04 36.66 18.45
N TYR A 387 10.22 37.67 17.59
CA TYR A 387 10.47 37.47 16.16
C TYR A 387 11.72 36.63 15.87
N ALA A 388 12.75 36.73 16.72
CA ALA A 388 13.93 35.87 16.62
C ALA A 388 13.60 34.42 16.97
N SER A 389 12.73 34.17 17.96
CA SER A 389 12.25 32.83 18.31
C SER A 389 11.39 32.22 17.19
N GLU A 390 10.46 33.01 16.63
CA GLU A 390 9.62 32.63 15.48
C GLU A 390 10.47 32.31 14.24
N THR A 391 11.51 33.12 13.97
CA THR A 391 12.49 32.84 12.90
C THR A 391 13.26 31.55 13.17
N ASN A 392 13.56 31.20 14.42
CA ASN A 392 14.21 29.93 14.76
C ASN A 392 13.29 28.73 14.47
N HIS A 393 12.01 28.82 14.84
CA HIS A 393 11.02 27.78 14.61
C HIS A 393 10.84 27.51 13.10
N GLY A 394 10.59 28.53 12.29
CA GLY A 394 10.47 28.37 10.83
C GLY A 394 11.74 27.83 10.15
N VAL A 395 12.91 28.00 10.78
CA VAL A 395 14.16 27.38 10.31
C VAL A 395 14.24 25.88 10.65
N GLN A 396 13.67 25.44 11.77
CA GLN A 396 13.54 24.01 12.10
C GLN A 396 12.53 23.30 11.18
N GLU A 397 11.46 23.99 10.75
CA GLU A 397 10.57 23.50 9.69
C GLU A 397 11.32 23.31 8.37
N ILE A 398 12.16 24.28 7.96
CA ILE A 398 13.01 24.16 6.76
C ILE A 398 14.01 23.00 6.90
N HIS A 399 14.60 22.77 8.08
CA HIS A 399 15.47 21.62 8.31
C HIS A 399 14.71 20.30 8.11
N THR A 400 13.51 20.19 8.68
CA THR A 400 12.67 18.99 8.54
C THR A 400 12.23 18.76 7.09
N ALA A 401 11.89 19.83 6.36
CA ALA A 401 11.60 19.76 4.93
C ALA A 401 12.82 19.36 4.09
N ALA A 402 14.03 19.82 4.45
CA ALA A 402 15.27 19.43 3.80
C ALA A 402 15.59 17.94 4.03
N ASP A 403 15.44 17.43 5.25
CA ASP A 403 15.60 16.00 5.55
C ASP A 403 14.61 15.14 4.74
N GLN A 404 13.34 15.55 4.66
CA GLN A 404 12.33 14.84 3.88
C GLN A 404 12.65 14.84 2.37
N GLN A 405 13.20 15.93 1.84
CA GLN A 405 13.66 16.00 0.46
C GLN A 405 14.90 15.13 0.22
N ALA A 406 15.80 15.01 1.21
CA ALA A 406 16.97 14.14 1.12
C ALA A 406 16.54 12.66 1.03
N GLU A 407 15.62 12.23 1.90
CA GLU A 407 15.03 10.89 1.86
C GLU A 407 14.32 10.63 0.52
N SER A 408 13.43 11.53 0.09
CA SER A 408 12.73 11.42 -1.20
C SER A 408 13.70 11.30 -2.38
N THR A 409 14.81 12.04 -2.35
CA THR A 409 15.86 11.96 -3.38
C THR A 409 16.52 10.59 -3.40
N GLN A 410 16.79 9.98 -2.24
CA GLN A 410 17.34 8.62 -2.15
C GLN A 410 16.36 7.57 -2.68
N GLN A 411 15.05 7.70 -2.36
CA GLN A 411 14.00 6.83 -2.89
C GLN A 411 13.92 6.92 -4.43
N VAL A 412 13.95 8.12 -5.00
CA VAL A 412 13.96 8.32 -6.47
C VAL A 412 15.20 7.69 -7.11
N VAL A 413 16.38 7.80 -6.51
CA VAL A 413 17.60 7.14 -7.01
C VAL A 413 17.45 5.62 -7.02
N ALA A 414 16.87 5.02 -5.97
CA ALA A 414 16.62 3.58 -5.92
C ALA A 414 15.64 3.10 -7.02
N LEU A 415 14.56 3.86 -7.28
CA LEU A 415 13.61 3.59 -8.36
C LEU A 415 14.25 3.73 -9.76
N VAL A 416 15.17 4.69 -9.92
CA VAL A 416 15.94 4.88 -11.15
C VAL A 416 16.88 3.70 -11.41
N ASP A 417 17.59 3.21 -10.39
CA ASP A 417 18.45 2.02 -10.48
C ASP A 417 17.65 0.74 -10.81
N GLU A 418 16.48 0.56 -10.20
CA GLU A 418 15.59 -0.57 -10.54
C GLU A 418 15.10 -0.48 -11.99
N THR A 419 14.65 0.70 -12.42
CA THR A 419 14.18 0.91 -13.80
C THR A 419 15.31 0.73 -14.82
N ALA A 420 16.54 1.09 -14.47
CA ALA A 420 17.72 0.83 -15.30
C ALA A 420 17.99 -0.68 -15.43
N SER A 421 17.88 -1.44 -14.34
CA SER A 421 17.99 -2.91 -14.37
C SER A 421 16.89 -3.56 -15.23
N ILE A 422 15.66 -3.05 -15.18
CA ILE A 422 14.55 -3.52 -16.04
C ILE A 422 14.83 -3.18 -17.52
N SER A 423 15.43 -2.03 -17.80
CA SER A 423 15.83 -1.62 -19.16
C SER A 423 16.89 -2.57 -19.73
N ASP A 424 17.93 -2.90 -18.96
CA ASP A 424 18.96 -3.87 -19.36
C ASP A 424 18.34 -5.26 -19.61
N GLN A 425 17.50 -5.76 -18.70
CA GLN A 425 16.77 -7.03 -18.88
C GLN A 425 15.87 -7.02 -20.12
N THR A 426 15.23 -5.89 -20.44
CA THR A 426 14.39 -5.74 -21.62
C THR A 426 15.22 -5.81 -22.91
N SER A 427 16.44 -5.28 -22.90
CA SER A 427 17.37 -5.42 -24.03
C SER A 427 17.86 -6.87 -24.20
N ASP A 428 18.22 -7.56 -23.12
CA ASP A 428 18.62 -8.98 -23.16
C ASP A 428 17.48 -9.88 -23.70
N LEU A 429 16.25 -9.65 -23.23
CA LEU A 429 15.06 -10.36 -23.71
C LEU A 429 14.75 -10.05 -25.20
N ALA A 430 15.00 -8.82 -25.65
CA ALA A 430 14.87 -8.46 -27.06
C ALA A 430 15.87 -9.23 -27.95
N GLU A 431 17.11 -9.44 -27.48
CA GLU A 431 18.07 -10.30 -28.19
C GLU A 431 17.60 -11.77 -28.26
N GLU A 432 17.08 -12.34 -27.16
CA GLU A 432 16.57 -13.72 -27.12
C GLU A 432 15.34 -13.93 -28.04
N VAL A 433 14.40 -12.98 -28.05
CA VAL A 433 13.22 -13.04 -28.93
C VAL A 433 13.62 -12.87 -30.40
N THR A 434 14.60 -12.02 -30.70
CA THR A 434 15.14 -11.88 -32.07
C THR A 434 15.75 -13.20 -32.56
N ALA A 435 16.61 -13.83 -31.76
CA ALA A 435 17.20 -15.13 -32.08
C ALA A 435 16.12 -16.22 -32.28
N SER A 436 15.07 -16.21 -31.45
CA SER A 436 13.93 -17.13 -31.56
C SER A 436 13.13 -16.93 -32.86
N ALA A 437 12.93 -15.68 -33.29
CA ALA A 437 12.26 -15.36 -34.55
C ALA A 437 13.09 -15.77 -35.78
N GLU A 438 14.42 -15.65 -35.72
CA GLU A 438 15.33 -16.18 -36.75
C GLU A 438 15.26 -17.72 -36.84
N GLU A 439 15.30 -18.42 -35.69
CA GLU A 439 15.15 -19.89 -35.66
C GLU A 439 13.79 -20.35 -36.19
N GLN A 440 12.70 -19.65 -35.84
CA GLN A 440 11.36 -19.93 -36.35
C GLN A 440 11.29 -19.77 -37.88
N THR A 441 11.88 -18.70 -38.42
CA THR A 441 11.94 -18.44 -39.87
C THR A 441 12.74 -19.52 -40.61
N ALA A 442 13.84 -20.00 -40.01
CA ALA A 442 14.60 -21.14 -40.52
C ALA A 442 13.76 -22.43 -40.53
N ALA A 443 13.05 -22.73 -39.44
CA ALA A 443 12.19 -23.92 -39.34
C ALA A 443 11.02 -23.90 -40.35
N LEU A 444 10.40 -22.73 -40.57
CA LEU A 444 9.34 -22.55 -41.57
C LEU A 444 9.84 -22.81 -43.00
N THR A 445 11.10 -22.50 -43.29
CA THR A 445 11.72 -22.81 -44.59
C THR A 445 11.77 -24.31 -44.85
N ASP A 446 12.07 -25.13 -43.83
CA ASP A 446 12.07 -26.59 -43.92
C ASP A 446 10.65 -27.19 -44.06
N VAL A 447 9.67 -26.62 -43.35
CA VAL A 447 8.24 -27.00 -43.50
C VAL A 447 7.74 -26.68 -44.90
N SER A 448 8.02 -25.47 -45.40
CA SER A 448 7.66 -25.02 -46.75
C SER A 448 8.32 -25.90 -47.84
N SER A 449 9.59 -26.28 -47.66
CA SER A 449 10.28 -27.25 -48.53
C SER A 449 9.60 -28.62 -48.54
N SER A 450 9.19 -29.10 -47.36
CA SER A 450 8.52 -30.39 -47.20
C SER A 450 7.11 -30.42 -47.79
N ALA A 451 6.34 -29.33 -47.63
CA ALA A 451 5.01 -29.18 -48.21
C ALA A 451 5.06 -29.08 -49.74
N ARG A 452 6.03 -28.36 -50.31
CA ARG A 452 6.27 -28.35 -51.77
C ARG A 452 6.58 -29.77 -52.29
N GLN A 453 7.47 -30.51 -51.63
CA GLN A 453 7.74 -31.90 -52.03
C GLN A 453 6.52 -32.82 -51.89
N LEU A 454 5.66 -32.61 -50.88
CA LEU A 454 4.43 -33.39 -50.74
C LEU A 454 3.44 -33.09 -51.88
N SER A 455 3.23 -31.81 -52.21
CA SER A 455 2.41 -31.38 -53.34
C SER A 455 2.95 -31.90 -54.68
N GLU A 456 4.26 -31.86 -54.92
CA GLU A 456 4.90 -32.43 -56.12
C GLU A 456 4.67 -33.95 -56.23
N ASN A 457 4.87 -34.70 -55.14
CA ASN A 457 4.65 -36.15 -55.11
C ASN A 457 3.16 -36.52 -55.29
N ALA A 458 2.26 -35.73 -54.71
CA ALA A 458 0.81 -35.89 -54.85
C ALA A 458 0.37 -35.64 -56.30
N ASN A 459 0.82 -34.56 -56.93
CA ASN A 459 0.56 -34.26 -58.34
C ASN A 459 1.13 -35.36 -59.28
N TRP A 460 2.34 -35.86 -59.02
CA TRP A 460 2.90 -36.99 -59.77
C TRP A 460 2.05 -38.27 -59.65
N LEU A 461 1.50 -38.53 -58.46
CA LEU A 461 0.62 -39.68 -58.24
C LEU A 461 -0.74 -39.48 -58.90
N HIS A 462 -1.30 -38.25 -58.89
CA HIS A 462 -2.50 -37.88 -59.62
C HIS A 462 -2.36 -38.17 -61.12
N ASP A 463 -1.30 -37.65 -61.76
CA ASP A 463 -0.99 -37.87 -63.18
C ASP A 463 -0.84 -39.36 -63.52
N THR A 464 -0.23 -40.13 -62.60
CA THR A 464 -0.08 -41.58 -62.75
C THR A 464 -1.43 -42.30 -62.67
N LEU A 465 -2.34 -41.89 -61.77
CA LEU A 465 -3.68 -42.45 -61.68
C LEU A 465 -4.60 -42.01 -62.83
N ASP A 466 -4.29 -40.90 -63.51
CA ASP A 466 -5.00 -40.43 -64.69
C ASP A 466 -4.80 -41.30 -65.94
N MET A 467 -3.84 -42.24 -65.91
CA MET A 467 -3.74 -43.33 -66.87
C MET A 467 -4.95 -44.29 -66.79
N TYR A 468 -5.56 -44.45 -65.61
CA TYR A 468 -6.71 -45.33 -65.41
C TYR A 468 -8.02 -44.59 -65.75
N LYS A 469 -8.79 -45.14 -66.69
CA LYS A 469 -10.05 -44.59 -67.19
C LYS A 469 -11.24 -45.30 -66.51
N VAL A 470 -11.70 -44.67 -65.44
CA VAL A 470 -12.95 -44.97 -64.71
C VAL A 470 -14.18 -44.44 -65.46
N ARG A 471 -15.40 -44.87 -65.11
CA ARG A 471 -16.60 -44.19 -65.62
C ARG A 471 -16.72 -42.81 -64.97
N GLN A 472 -17.09 -41.81 -65.75
CA GLN A 472 -17.66 -40.59 -65.19
C GLN A 472 -19.08 -40.91 -64.72
N ASP A 473 -19.42 -40.50 -63.50
CA ASP A 473 -20.79 -40.61 -63.03
C ASP A 473 -21.74 -39.80 -63.92
N PRO A 474 -22.97 -40.29 -64.17
CA PRO A 474 -24.00 -39.45 -64.77
C PRO A 474 -24.26 -38.26 -63.83
N PRO A 475 -24.41 -37.03 -64.36
CA PRO A 475 -24.63 -35.85 -63.51
C PRO A 475 -25.95 -35.99 -62.75
N GLY A 476 -25.88 -36.32 -61.45
CA GLY A 476 -27.07 -36.51 -60.62
C GLY A 476 -26.98 -37.50 -59.45
N MET A 477 -25.84 -38.11 -59.13
CA MET A 477 -25.63 -38.71 -57.80
C MET A 477 -25.00 -37.66 -56.87
N GLU A 478 -25.80 -37.18 -55.92
CA GLU A 478 -25.31 -36.33 -54.83
C GLU A 478 -24.44 -37.16 -53.89
N GLU A 479 -23.19 -36.76 -53.69
CA GLU A 479 -22.38 -37.26 -52.59
C GLU A 479 -23.06 -36.92 -51.26
N GLN A 480 -23.22 -37.92 -50.40
CA GLN A 480 -23.45 -37.65 -48.98
C GLN A 480 -22.13 -37.14 -48.41
N THR A 481 -22.01 -35.81 -48.28
CA THR A 481 -20.91 -35.18 -47.57
C THR A 481 -20.75 -35.81 -46.18
N PRO A 482 -19.52 -36.21 -45.78
CA PRO A 482 -19.26 -36.61 -44.41
C PRO A 482 -19.69 -35.49 -43.47
N ALA A 483 -20.36 -35.86 -42.38
CA ALA A 483 -20.91 -34.88 -41.44
C ALA A 483 -19.82 -33.92 -40.95
N THR A 484 -20.13 -32.62 -40.98
CA THR A 484 -19.30 -31.54 -40.44
C THR A 484 -18.83 -31.92 -39.03
N PRO A 485 -17.52 -31.84 -38.72
CA PRO A 485 -17.06 -31.93 -37.35
C PRO A 485 -17.82 -30.89 -36.51
N ARG A 486 -18.28 -31.32 -35.34
CA ARG A 486 -19.00 -30.43 -34.42
C ARG A 486 -18.07 -29.30 -33.98
N ASP A 487 -18.66 -28.12 -33.93
CA ASP A 487 -18.25 -27.01 -33.08
C ASP A 487 -17.78 -27.51 -31.70
N SER A 488 -16.53 -27.18 -31.37
CA SER A 488 -15.94 -27.36 -30.04
C SER A 488 -14.77 -26.38 -29.83
N THR A 489 -15.02 -25.09 -29.99
CA THR A 489 -14.16 -24.06 -29.39
C THR A 489 -14.78 -23.58 -28.10
N ALA A 490 -14.40 -24.24 -26.99
CA ALA A 490 -14.57 -23.67 -25.67
C ALA A 490 -13.45 -22.63 -25.45
N ASP A 491 -13.89 -21.39 -25.24
CA ASP A 491 -13.27 -20.30 -24.50
C ASP A 491 -11.83 -20.48 -23.96
N ALA A 492 -10.93 -19.61 -24.42
CA ALA A 492 -9.73 -19.19 -23.68
C ALA A 492 -9.23 -17.83 -24.19
N GLY A 493 -9.78 -16.75 -23.61
CA GLY A 493 -9.13 -15.44 -23.36
C GLY A 493 -8.22 -14.77 -24.40
N ALA A 494 -8.66 -13.62 -24.89
CA ALA A 494 -7.89 -12.36 -24.87
C ALA A 494 -8.79 -11.19 -25.30
N ASP A 495 -9.13 -10.31 -24.37
CA ASP A 495 -9.70 -8.99 -24.70
C ASP A 495 -8.54 -8.07 -25.11
N LEU A 496 -8.45 -7.76 -26.40
CA LEU A 496 -7.49 -6.79 -26.93
C LEU A 496 -8.24 -5.55 -27.37
N THR A 497 -8.23 -4.57 -26.46
CA THR A 497 -8.86 -3.27 -26.64
C THR A 497 -8.29 -2.52 -27.85
N THR A 498 -9.18 -1.82 -28.55
CA THR A 498 -8.86 -1.03 -29.72
C THR A 498 -7.99 0.18 -29.37
N TRP A 499 -6.76 0.26 -29.90
CA TRP A 499 -6.07 1.56 -29.99
C TRP A 499 -6.46 2.30 -31.27
N SER A 500 -7.15 3.43 -31.07
CA SER A 500 -7.42 4.42 -32.11
C SER A 500 -6.19 5.29 -32.36
N THR A 501 -5.79 5.43 -33.62
CA THR A 501 -4.77 6.39 -34.03
C THR A 501 -5.16 7.83 -33.69
N ALA A 502 -4.28 8.57 -33.00
CA ALA A 502 -4.41 10.02 -32.79
C ALA A 502 -3.06 10.75 -32.98
N GLU A 503 -3.03 11.56 -34.02
CA GLU A 503 -2.25 12.79 -34.28
C GLU A 503 -0.92 13.06 -33.54
N THR A 504 0.16 13.08 -34.33
CA THR A 504 1.45 13.70 -34.00
C THR A 504 1.33 15.22 -33.73
N ALA A 505 1.80 15.71 -32.58
CA ALA A 505 1.93 17.14 -32.29
C ALA A 505 3.28 17.50 -31.63
N ASN A 506 4.23 17.87 -32.50
CA ASN A 506 5.37 18.78 -32.31
C ASN A 506 5.55 19.45 -30.91
N TRP A 507 6.62 19.07 -30.19
CA TRP A 507 7.14 19.83 -29.04
C TRP A 507 7.88 21.09 -29.50
N SER A 508 7.78 22.17 -28.71
CA SER A 508 8.64 23.34 -28.81
C SER A 508 8.95 23.89 -27.42
N GLU A 509 10.23 24.11 -27.15
CA GLU A 509 10.77 24.68 -25.91
C GLU A 509 10.05 25.98 -25.51
N THR A 510 9.83 26.20 -24.20
CA THR A 510 9.63 27.56 -23.67
C THR A 510 10.22 27.65 -22.26
N SER A 511 10.99 28.72 -22.02
CA SER A 511 11.72 28.97 -20.77
C SER A 511 10.81 29.38 -19.62
N TRP A 512 11.18 28.96 -18.41
CA TRP A 512 10.62 29.50 -17.17
C TRP A 512 11.23 30.87 -16.85
N ASP A 513 10.40 31.81 -16.39
CA ASP A 513 10.80 33.13 -15.89
C ASP A 513 10.26 33.28 -14.46
N SER A 514 10.98 34.00 -13.60
CA SER A 514 10.74 34.04 -12.16
C SER A 514 10.03 35.31 -11.73
N SER A 515 9.00 35.20 -10.88
CA SER A 515 8.51 36.33 -10.09
C SER A 515 7.90 35.92 -8.76
N MET A 516 8.39 36.53 -7.68
CA MET A 516 7.94 36.38 -6.29
C MET A 516 6.57 37.01 -6.02
N SER A 517 5.91 36.57 -4.95
CA SER A 517 5.36 37.51 -3.94
C SER A 517 5.34 36.86 -2.57
N ALA A 518 5.72 37.62 -1.54
CA ALA A 518 5.51 37.26 -0.13
C ALA A 518 4.14 37.78 0.35
N GLY A 519 3.66 37.20 1.46
CA GLY A 519 2.55 37.64 2.32
C GLY A 519 2.90 37.25 3.76
N SER A 520 2.35 37.94 4.76
CA SER A 520 2.93 38.04 6.11
C SER A 520 1.89 38.01 7.24
N GLU A 521 2.40 37.91 8.48
CA GLU A 521 1.88 38.39 9.78
C GLU A 521 1.28 37.38 10.81
N GLU A 522 1.74 37.55 12.07
CA GLU A 522 1.11 37.29 13.39
C GLU A 522 1.37 36.00 14.24
N THR A 523 2.60 35.88 14.80
CA THR A 523 2.97 36.03 16.26
C THR A 523 2.59 35.05 17.41
N ALA A 524 3.57 34.85 18.32
CA ALA A 524 3.50 34.61 19.79
C ALA A 524 3.19 33.17 20.34
N SER A 525 3.71 32.66 21.50
CA SER A 525 4.88 32.97 22.38
C SER A 525 4.97 31.96 23.58
N ALA A 526 6.07 31.61 24.29
CA ALA A 526 7.52 31.39 23.98
C ALA A 526 8.40 31.17 25.27
N GLY A 527 8.90 29.96 25.59
CA GLY A 527 10.01 29.76 26.58
C GLY A 527 10.15 28.34 27.18
N SER A 528 11.31 27.85 27.66
CA SER A 528 12.55 28.57 28.04
C SER A 528 13.76 27.66 28.41
N GLU A 529 14.98 28.22 28.26
CA GLU A 529 16.28 27.91 28.95
C GLU A 529 16.91 26.49 28.84
N GLU A 530 17.92 26.29 27.98
CA GLU A 530 19.37 26.58 28.17
C GLU A 530 20.06 26.02 29.44
N THR A 531 21.14 25.25 29.25
CA THR A 531 22.52 25.80 29.36
C THR A 531 23.62 24.78 28.99
N ALA A 532 24.73 25.29 28.43
CA ALA A 532 25.82 24.51 27.85
C ALA A 532 27.22 24.86 28.41
N SER A 533 28.23 24.06 28.02
CA SER A 533 29.68 24.39 28.00
C SER A 533 30.40 24.56 29.37
N ASP A 534 31.72 24.40 29.51
CA ASP A 534 32.81 24.73 28.58
C ASP A 534 34.16 24.00 28.92
N GLU A 535 35.16 24.12 28.04
CA GLU A 535 36.50 23.53 28.16
C GLU A 535 37.40 24.17 29.25
N THR A 536 38.48 23.49 29.68
CA THR A 536 39.89 23.84 29.30
C THR A 536 41.03 23.20 30.13
N THR A 537 42.15 22.94 29.44
CA THR A 537 43.57 22.88 29.89
C THR A 537 44.19 21.67 30.63
N ASN A 538 44.94 20.87 29.84
CA ASN A 538 46.38 20.54 30.00
C ASN A 538 47.01 20.37 31.40
N THR A 539 47.42 19.15 31.76
CA THR A 539 48.87 18.77 31.77
C THR A 539 49.11 17.26 31.87
N GLU A 540 49.97 16.72 30.99
CA GLU A 540 50.58 15.39 31.10
C GLU A 540 51.80 15.42 32.06
N PRO A 541 52.32 14.29 32.62
CA PRO A 541 53.02 13.29 31.78
C PRO A 541 53.05 11.81 32.24
N SER A 542 53.24 10.90 31.27
CA SER A 542 53.93 9.59 31.38
C SER A 542 53.25 8.46 32.20
N ALA A 543 53.38 7.16 31.89
CA ALA A 543 54.30 6.45 30.98
C ALA A 543 53.79 5.04 30.55
N GLU A 544 54.52 4.45 29.59
CA GLU A 544 54.70 3.01 29.32
C GLU A 544 53.59 2.16 28.62
N ILE A 545 53.82 2.03 27.32
CA ILE A 545 53.41 0.95 26.42
C ILE A 545 53.84 -0.43 26.96
N SER A 546 52.95 -1.42 26.91
CA SER A 546 53.36 -2.80 26.58
C SER A 546 52.26 -3.55 25.82
N SER A 547 52.55 -3.86 24.56
CA SER A 547 51.79 -4.80 23.74
C SER A 547 52.37 -6.21 23.92
N GLU A 548 51.57 -7.18 24.36
CA GLU A 548 51.92 -8.60 24.19
C GLU A 548 50.73 -9.39 23.63
N THR A 549 50.89 -9.82 22.39
CA THR A 549 50.10 -10.87 21.76
C THR A 549 50.52 -12.23 22.32
N THR A 550 49.60 -12.93 22.97
CA THR A 550 49.70 -14.39 23.14
C THR A 550 48.39 -15.05 22.74
N ASN A 551 48.48 -15.91 21.74
CA ASN A 551 47.46 -16.87 21.34
C ASN A 551 47.84 -18.20 21.97
N GLU A 552 47.00 -18.79 22.81
CA GLU A 552 46.80 -20.26 22.85
C GLU A 552 45.59 -20.65 23.70
N SER A 553 44.92 -21.71 23.26
CA SER A 553 43.71 -22.28 23.83
C SER A 553 43.96 -23.07 25.11
N GLU A 554 43.18 -22.85 26.17
CA GLU A 554 42.85 -23.91 27.13
C GLU A 554 41.36 -23.93 27.50
N ILE A 555 40.87 -25.16 27.68
CA ILE A 555 39.46 -25.52 27.82
C ILE A 555 39.05 -25.44 29.29
N PHE A 556 38.07 -24.62 29.62
CA PHE A 556 37.29 -24.77 30.85
C PHE A 556 35.79 -24.59 30.57
N SER A 557 35.12 -25.72 30.31
CA SER A 557 33.65 -25.78 30.36
C SER A 557 33.21 -25.72 31.83
N PHE A 558 32.75 -24.57 32.29
CA PHE A 558 31.75 -24.55 33.35
C PHE A 558 30.41 -24.79 32.67
N GLY A 559 29.81 -25.95 32.94
CA GLY A 559 28.41 -26.18 32.62
C GLY A 559 27.58 -25.50 33.70
N GLU A 560 27.15 -24.28 33.44
CA GLU A 560 25.94 -23.75 34.06
C GLU A 560 24.74 -24.36 33.35
N SER A 561 23.79 -24.82 34.16
CA SER A 561 22.60 -25.53 33.73
C SER A 561 21.46 -24.52 33.61
N ASP A 562 21.49 -23.72 32.55
CA ASP A 562 20.38 -22.83 32.17
C ASP A 562 19.36 -23.59 31.31
N ASP A 563 18.83 -24.68 31.88
CA ASP A 563 17.52 -25.24 31.50
C ASP A 563 16.44 -24.67 32.43
N ALA A 564 16.46 -23.35 32.64
CA ALA A 564 15.27 -22.61 33.02
C ALA A 564 14.52 -22.33 31.72
N GLU A 565 13.35 -22.95 31.53
CA GLU A 565 12.49 -22.66 30.37
C GLU A 565 12.20 -21.16 30.35
N SER A 566 12.60 -20.46 29.28
CA SER A 566 12.38 -19.02 29.14
C SER A 566 10.89 -18.73 29.20
N LEU A 567 10.48 -17.70 29.96
CA LEU A 567 9.08 -17.37 30.11
C LEU A 567 8.50 -16.94 28.75
N PRO A 568 7.57 -17.69 28.14
CA PRO A 568 6.86 -17.21 26.95
C PRO A 568 6.01 -15.99 27.33
N THR A 569 5.73 -15.12 26.36
CA THR A 569 4.86 -13.95 26.58
C THR A 569 3.51 -14.40 27.12
N GLN A 570 3.15 -13.87 28.28
CA GLN A 570 1.80 -13.97 28.84
C GLN A 570 1.18 -12.58 28.79
N PHE A 571 -0.03 -12.52 28.25
CA PHE A 571 -0.85 -11.31 28.18
C PHE A 571 -2.16 -11.59 28.93
N GLN A 572 -2.60 -10.68 29.80
CA GLN A 572 -3.87 -10.79 30.51
C GLN A 572 -4.50 -9.41 30.72
N THR A 573 -5.83 -9.42 30.77
CA THR A 573 -6.68 -8.23 30.77
C THR A 573 -7.54 -8.21 32.03
N GLY A 574 -7.91 -7.01 32.46
CA GLY A 574 -8.76 -6.80 33.62
C GLY A 574 -9.49 -5.49 33.50
N MET A 575 -10.73 -5.44 33.99
CA MET A 575 -11.56 -4.25 33.92
C MET A 575 -12.48 -4.20 35.14
N ALA A 576 -12.68 -3.01 35.70
CA ALA A 576 -13.50 -2.78 36.87
C ALA A 576 -14.13 -1.37 36.88
N ILE A 577 -15.26 -1.26 37.58
CA ILE A 577 -15.90 0.01 37.99
C ILE A 577 -15.98 -0.02 39.51
N ASP A 578 -15.73 1.11 40.18
CA ASP A 578 -16.05 1.29 41.61
C ASP A 578 -16.35 2.74 41.97
N ASP A 579 -16.90 3.00 43.16
CA ASP A 579 -17.11 4.37 43.67
C ASP A 579 -15.78 5.05 44.12
N ASP A 580 -14.68 4.31 44.23
CA ASP A 580 -13.36 4.76 44.71
C ASP A 580 -12.26 4.45 43.68
N SER A 581 -11.53 5.49 43.26
CA SER A 581 -10.50 5.45 42.22
C SER A 581 -9.41 4.41 42.46
N PHE A 582 -8.92 4.30 43.70
CA PHE A 582 -7.89 3.33 44.06
C PHE A 582 -8.42 1.90 43.96
N ASP A 583 -9.63 1.66 44.48
CA ASP A 583 -10.27 0.35 44.45
C ASP A 583 -10.64 -0.06 43.01
N ALA A 584 -10.98 0.87 42.11
CA ALA A 584 -11.20 0.60 40.69
C ALA A 584 -9.91 0.10 40.01
N GLY A 585 -8.82 0.87 40.08
CA GLY A 585 -7.51 0.48 39.53
C GLY A 585 -6.96 -0.82 40.12
N TYR A 586 -7.07 -0.98 41.45
CA TYR A 586 -6.66 -2.21 42.14
C TYR A 586 -7.43 -3.44 41.66
N ARG A 587 -8.75 -3.35 41.47
CA ARG A 587 -9.56 -4.50 41.05
C ARG A 587 -9.36 -4.84 39.59
N ALA A 588 -9.21 -3.84 38.72
CA ALA A 588 -8.87 -4.06 37.31
C ALA A 588 -7.52 -4.78 37.19
N ALA A 589 -6.47 -4.24 37.82
CA ALA A 589 -5.15 -4.86 37.83
C ALA A 589 -5.14 -6.24 38.50
N ARG A 590 -5.88 -6.45 39.61
CA ARG A 590 -5.98 -7.77 40.26
C ARG A 590 -6.66 -8.79 39.37
N LYS A 591 -7.70 -8.40 38.61
CA LYS A 591 -8.39 -9.30 37.67
C LYS A 591 -7.45 -9.77 36.56
N ALA A 592 -6.62 -8.86 36.00
CA ALA A 592 -5.58 -9.23 35.04
C ALA A 592 -4.50 -10.11 35.68
N PHE A 593 -4.01 -9.74 36.87
CA PHE A 593 -2.94 -10.43 37.58
C PHE A 593 -3.31 -11.87 37.96
N ASP A 594 -4.55 -12.11 38.41
CA ASP A 594 -5.05 -13.45 38.77
C ASP A 594 -5.09 -14.42 37.55
N GLY A 595 -4.97 -13.90 36.33
CA GLY A 595 -4.84 -14.68 35.09
C GLY A 595 -3.41 -15.16 34.77
N PHE A 596 -2.37 -14.62 35.41
CA PHE A 596 -0.98 -15.00 35.11
C PHE A 596 -0.58 -16.36 35.67
N GLY A 597 0.31 -17.03 34.94
CA GLY A 597 1.08 -18.17 35.42
C GLY A 597 2.35 -17.79 36.19
N THR A 598 2.57 -16.51 36.51
CA THR A 598 3.80 -15.94 37.07
C THR A 598 3.50 -14.79 38.05
N GLU A 599 4.43 -14.50 38.96
CA GLU A 599 4.37 -13.32 39.86
C GLU A 599 5.08 -12.09 39.26
N ARG A 600 5.73 -12.22 38.09
CA ARG A 600 6.43 -11.14 37.37
C ARG A 600 5.50 -10.47 36.37
N VAL A 601 5.50 -9.14 36.34
CA VAL A 601 4.95 -8.29 35.29
C VAL A 601 6.10 -7.45 34.75
N ASP A 602 6.21 -7.32 33.42
CA ASP A 602 7.23 -6.50 32.75
C ASP A 602 6.65 -5.19 32.20
N PHE A 603 5.40 -5.23 31.74
CA PHE A 603 4.70 -4.09 31.14
C PHE A 603 3.23 -4.06 31.55
N CYS A 604 2.68 -2.85 31.65
CA CYS A 604 1.31 -2.53 32.01
C CYS A 604 0.82 -1.40 31.10
N GLN A 605 -0.40 -1.54 30.58
CA GLN A 605 -1.12 -0.46 29.93
C GLN A 605 -2.44 -0.22 30.67
N VAL A 606 -2.75 1.05 30.98
CA VAL A 606 -3.95 1.44 31.72
C VAL A 606 -4.76 2.44 30.91
N PHE A 607 -6.06 2.17 30.74
CA PHE A 607 -7.04 3.12 30.22
C PHE A 607 -8.08 3.39 31.29
N CYS A 608 -8.48 4.65 31.42
CA CYS A 608 -9.24 5.14 32.56
C CYS A 608 -10.20 6.24 32.14
N SER A 609 -11.48 6.05 32.44
CA SER A 609 -12.50 7.09 32.26
C SER A 609 -12.13 8.36 33.05
N PRO A 610 -12.46 9.56 32.52
CA PRO A 610 -12.23 10.85 33.18
C PRO A 610 -13.09 11.07 34.45
N GLU A 611 -13.98 10.15 34.83
CA GLU A 611 -14.70 10.23 36.11
C GLU A 611 -13.79 9.97 37.34
N TYR A 612 -12.62 9.36 37.16
CA TYR A 612 -11.71 8.98 38.26
C TYR A 612 -10.56 9.98 38.52
N ASP A 613 -9.99 9.90 39.72
CA ASP A 613 -8.67 10.46 40.00
C ASP A 613 -7.59 9.50 39.46
N TYR A 614 -6.96 9.87 38.36
CA TYR A 614 -5.94 9.06 37.68
C TYR A 614 -4.77 8.67 38.61
N GLY A 615 -4.37 9.54 39.53
CA GLY A 615 -3.27 9.28 40.46
C GLY A 615 -3.61 8.18 41.46
N ASP A 616 -4.83 8.20 42.00
CA ASP A 616 -5.34 7.13 42.87
C ASP A 616 -5.55 5.82 42.09
N VAL A 617 -6.03 5.87 40.83
CA VAL A 617 -6.14 4.67 39.95
C VAL A 617 -4.78 4.02 39.74
N LEU A 618 -3.77 4.79 39.34
CA LEU A 618 -2.41 4.28 39.12
C LEU A 618 -1.79 3.74 40.42
N ALA A 619 -2.05 4.36 41.57
CA ALA A 619 -1.65 3.84 42.87
C ALA A 619 -2.31 2.47 43.19
N GLY A 620 -3.58 2.30 42.82
CA GLY A 620 -4.31 1.02 42.93
C GLY A 620 -3.70 -0.07 42.05
N VAL A 621 -3.38 0.26 40.79
CA VAL A 621 -2.69 -0.65 39.85
C VAL A 621 -1.31 -1.05 40.40
N ARG A 622 -0.53 -0.09 40.92
CA ARG A 622 0.82 -0.31 41.48
C ARG A 622 0.84 -1.22 42.72
N ASP A 623 -0.19 -1.22 43.56
CA ASP A 623 -0.28 -2.18 44.70
C ASP A 623 -0.42 -3.64 44.24
N VAL A 624 -0.83 -3.87 42.99
CA VAL A 624 -0.89 -5.21 42.38
C VAL A 624 0.40 -5.56 41.64
N ILE A 625 0.88 -4.69 40.74
CA ILE A 625 1.96 -5.03 39.79
C ILE A 625 3.37 -4.68 40.29
N GLY A 626 3.48 -3.83 41.31
CA GLY A 626 4.76 -3.31 41.82
C GLY A 626 5.36 -2.18 40.97
N SER A 627 6.50 -1.66 41.44
CA SER A 627 7.23 -0.54 40.83
C SER A 627 8.11 -0.91 39.63
N ASP A 628 8.40 -2.20 39.44
CA ASP A 628 9.44 -2.65 38.52
C ASP A 628 8.91 -2.85 37.08
N ALA A 629 7.59 -3.07 36.95
CA ALA A 629 6.91 -3.14 35.65
C ALA A 629 6.83 -1.75 35.00
N LYS A 630 7.03 -1.67 33.70
CA LYS A 630 6.83 -0.42 32.96
C LYS A 630 5.35 -0.13 32.77
N LEU A 631 4.89 1.08 33.11
CA LEU A 631 3.50 1.47 32.94
C LEU A 631 3.37 2.64 31.97
N ILE A 632 2.50 2.49 30.97
CA ILE A 632 1.97 3.60 30.18
C ILE A 632 0.44 3.61 30.23
N GLY A 633 -0.20 4.67 29.75
CA GLY A 633 -1.65 4.71 29.66
C GLY A 633 -2.19 6.05 29.18
N ALA A 634 -3.51 6.16 29.17
CA ALA A 634 -4.21 7.38 28.79
C ALA A 634 -5.58 7.48 29.48
N SER A 635 -6.11 8.70 29.57
CA SER A 635 -7.55 8.90 29.72
C SER A 635 -8.27 8.46 28.44
N SER A 636 -9.48 7.94 28.58
CA SER A 636 -10.24 7.29 27.50
C SER A 636 -11.61 7.94 27.31
N ALA A 637 -12.27 7.61 26.18
CA ALA A 637 -13.69 7.95 25.94
C ALA A 637 -14.63 6.73 26.11
N GLY A 638 -14.11 5.62 26.66
CA GLY A 638 -14.74 4.32 26.77
C GLY A 638 -13.67 3.21 26.83
N GLU A 639 -13.92 2.14 27.59
CA GLU A 639 -12.95 1.05 27.77
C GLU A 639 -13.56 -0.33 27.50
N PHE A 640 -12.74 -1.26 26.99
CA PHE A 640 -13.18 -2.62 26.72
C PHE A 640 -12.08 -3.67 26.84
N THR A 641 -12.52 -4.92 27.02
CA THR A 641 -11.69 -6.14 26.95
C THR A 641 -12.45 -7.23 26.21
N GLU A 642 -11.83 -8.39 25.99
CA GLU A 642 -12.47 -9.57 25.37
C GLU A 642 -13.71 -10.11 26.14
N GLN A 643 -13.99 -9.57 27.33
CA GLN A 643 -15.10 -10.00 28.20
C GLN A 643 -16.27 -9.02 28.29
N ALA A 644 -16.07 -7.74 27.98
CA ALA A 644 -17.08 -6.67 28.11
C ALA A 644 -16.56 -5.34 27.54
N VAL A 645 -17.50 -4.51 27.09
CA VAL A 645 -17.40 -3.05 27.01
C VAL A 645 -18.00 -2.44 28.29
N LEU A 646 -17.40 -1.41 28.87
CA LEU A 646 -17.93 -0.69 30.04
C LEU A 646 -17.61 0.80 29.98
N ASP A 647 -18.64 1.63 30.15
CA ASP A 647 -18.50 3.07 30.40
C ASP A 647 -18.05 3.32 31.86
N GLY A 648 -17.31 4.41 32.10
CA GLY A 648 -16.98 4.86 33.46
C GLY A 648 -16.06 3.89 34.21
N SER A 649 -15.10 3.25 33.53
CA SER A 649 -14.34 2.13 34.06
C SER A 649 -12.81 2.35 34.02
N VAL A 650 -12.09 1.34 34.50
CA VAL A 650 -10.63 1.23 34.33
C VAL A 650 -10.34 -0.11 33.68
N ALA A 651 -9.69 -0.09 32.52
CA ALA A 651 -9.14 -1.27 31.86
C ALA A 651 -7.62 -1.33 32.05
N VAL A 652 -7.12 -2.53 32.34
CA VAL A 652 -5.70 -2.82 32.59
C VAL A 652 -5.28 -4.03 31.76
N SER A 653 -4.25 -3.86 30.95
CA SER A 653 -3.52 -4.95 30.31
C SER A 653 -2.14 -5.10 30.90
N LEU A 654 -1.75 -6.35 31.13
CA LEU A 654 -0.47 -6.71 31.73
C LEU A 654 0.26 -7.67 30.79
N VAL A 655 1.60 -7.56 30.75
CA VAL A 655 2.47 -8.45 29.97
C VAL A 655 3.66 -8.91 30.80
N ALA A 656 4.04 -10.18 30.65
CA ALA A 656 5.26 -10.76 31.22
C ALA A 656 5.96 -11.63 30.17
N SER A 657 7.25 -11.41 29.91
CA SER A 657 7.95 -12.07 28.78
C SER A 657 9.48 -12.14 28.91
N ASP A 658 10.05 -13.25 28.41
CA ASP A 658 11.46 -13.36 28.02
C ASP A 658 11.67 -13.35 26.50
N THR A 659 10.61 -13.18 25.70
CA THR A 659 10.67 -13.01 24.23
C THR A 659 10.47 -11.55 23.79
N ILE A 660 10.00 -10.68 24.69
CA ILE A 660 9.85 -9.23 24.51
C ILE A 660 10.52 -8.47 25.67
N LYS A 661 11.11 -7.31 25.39
CA LYS A 661 11.61 -6.33 26.37
C LYS A 661 11.00 -4.96 26.11
N PHE A 662 10.64 -4.26 27.17
CA PHE A 662 9.87 -3.02 27.15
C PHE A 662 10.71 -1.86 27.70
N PHE A 663 10.66 -0.73 27.01
CA PHE A 663 11.29 0.53 27.37
C PHE A 663 10.26 1.63 27.20
N THR A 664 10.26 2.64 28.07
CA THR A 664 9.26 3.71 28.06
C THR A 664 9.93 5.06 28.23
N GLY A 665 9.41 6.07 27.53
CA GLY A 665 9.78 7.46 27.69
C GLY A 665 8.56 8.38 27.60
N LEU A 666 8.73 9.57 28.13
CA LEU A 666 7.75 10.66 28.20
C LEU A 666 8.42 11.90 27.63
N GLY A 667 7.69 12.70 26.87
CA GLY A 667 8.07 14.06 26.52
C GLY A 667 6.91 15.03 26.70
N THR A 668 7.22 16.26 27.10
CA THR A 668 6.21 17.30 27.42
C THR A 668 6.17 18.40 26.36
N ASP A 669 5.25 19.36 26.55
CA ASP A 669 5.15 20.61 25.78
C ASP A 669 4.88 20.36 24.28
N LEU A 670 4.02 19.37 23.98
CA LEU A 670 3.60 18.98 22.62
C LEU A 670 3.08 20.18 21.79
N SER A 671 2.32 21.07 22.42
CA SER A 671 1.72 22.24 21.80
C SER A 671 2.74 23.34 21.46
N GLU A 672 3.89 23.39 22.15
CA GLU A 672 5.00 24.27 21.81
C GLU A 672 5.90 23.68 20.72
N GLY A 673 6.08 22.36 20.69
CA GLY A 673 6.90 21.69 19.69
C GLY A 673 6.80 20.17 19.69
N ALA A 674 5.90 19.62 18.86
CA ALA A 674 5.71 18.18 18.68
C ALA A 674 7.02 17.41 18.41
N ALA A 675 7.97 18.03 17.69
CA ALA A 675 9.25 17.41 17.40
C ALA A 675 10.14 17.27 18.65
N ASP A 676 10.22 18.31 19.49
CA ASP A 676 11.06 18.31 20.69
C ASP A 676 10.49 17.38 21.78
N ALA A 677 9.17 17.38 21.95
CA ALA A 677 8.46 16.43 22.81
C ALA A 677 8.72 14.96 22.40
N VAL A 678 8.63 14.63 21.11
CA VAL A 678 8.95 13.27 20.64
C VAL A 678 10.44 12.95 20.80
N ASN A 679 11.34 13.91 20.54
CA ASN A 679 12.78 13.75 20.76
C ASN A 679 13.11 13.46 22.24
N GLU A 680 12.44 14.14 23.18
CA GLU A 680 12.56 13.86 24.61
C GLU A 680 12.08 12.44 24.92
N ALA A 681 10.87 12.07 24.47
CA ALA A 681 10.28 10.75 24.70
C ALA A 681 11.12 9.59 24.14
N VAL A 682 11.86 9.78 23.04
CA VAL A 682 12.74 8.75 22.48
C VAL A 682 14.18 8.76 23.02
N SER A 683 14.60 9.82 23.73
CA SER A 683 16.02 10.09 24.04
C SER A 683 16.74 8.97 24.80
N ASP A 684 16.05 8.32 25.74
CA ASP A 684 16.55 7.20 26.56
C ASP A 684 16.15 5.81 26.01
N LEU A 685 15.46 5.73 24.85
CA LEU A 685 15.05 4.46 24.24
C LEU A 685 16.20 3.81 23.46
N PRO A 686 16.40 2.47 23.57
CA PRO A 686 17.51 1.81 22.90
C PRO A 686 17.26 1.61 21.40
N SER A 687 18.17 2.09 20.56
CA SER A 687 18.13 1.88 19.10
C SER A 687 18.36 0.42 18.64
N SER A 688 18.80 -0.46 19.54
CA SER A 688 18.85 -1.91 19.32
C SER A 688 19.01 -2.65 20.66
N VAL A 689 18.54 -3.91 20.73
CA VAL A 689 18.63 -4.73 21.95
C VAL A 689 19.21 -6.11 21.60
N GLU A 690 20.29 -6.51 22.29
CA GLU A 690 20.99 -7.77 21.99
C GLU A 690 20.08 -8.98 22.22
N GLY A 691 19.86 -9.77 21.16
CA GLY A 691 19.00 -10.96 21.18
C GLY A 691 17.53 -10.72 20.81
N TYR A 692 17.14 -9.47 20.48
CA TYR A 692 15.78 -9.09 20.11
C TYR A 692 15.84 -8.28 18.79
N PRO A 693 15.79 -8.94 17.62
CA PRO A 693 16.07 -8.32 16.33
C PRO A 693 14.91 -7.48 15.76
N HIS A 694 13.72 -7.50 16.37
CA HIS A 694 12.56 -6.74 15.93
C HIS A 694 12.26 -5.61 16.92
N LEU A 695 12.01 -4.41 16.40
CA LEU A 695 11.60 -3.24 17.18
C LEU A 695 10.22 -2.79 16.72
N SER A 696 9.37 -2.40 17.67
CA SER A 696 8.05 -1.84 17.42
C SER A 696 7.65 -0.95 18.59
N ALA A 697 6.71 -0.02 18.44
CA ALA A 697 6.32 0.87 19.53
C ALA A 697 4.80 1.04 19.70
N ILE A 698 4.42 1.50 20.90
CA ILE A 698 3.12 2.12 21.18
C ILE A 698 3.37 3.60 21.46
N ASN A 699 2.56 4.48 20.87
CA ASN A 699 2.59 5.92 21.09
C ASN A 699 1.19 6.37 21.57
N LEU A 700 1.14 6.99 22.76
CA LEU A 700 -0.05 7.62 23.31
C LEU A 700 0.24 9.09 23.55
N HIS A 701 -0.66 9.98 23.15
CA HIS A 701 -0.46 11.44 23.23
C HIS A 701 -1.74 12.19 23.62
N ASP A 702 -1.59 13.44 24.08
CA ASP A 702 -2.74 14.34 24.32
C ASP A 702 -3.49 14.59 23.00
N GLY A 703 -4.76 14.19 22.94
CA GLY A 703 -5.61 14.33 21.76
C GLY A 703 -6.01 15.77 21.43
N LEU A 704 -5.88 16.69 22.38
CA LEU A 704 -6.27 18.10 22.21
C LEU A 704 -5.08 19.01 21.86
N ALA A 705 -3.85 18.47 21.78
CA ALA A 705 -2.67 19.21 21.34
C ALA A 705 -2.68 19.54 19.83
N GLY A 706 -3.54 18.90 19.02
CA GLY A 706 -3.76 19.23 17.60
C GLY A 706 -2.63 18.84 16.63
N VAL A 707 -1.57 18.19 17.10
CA VAL A 707 -0.32 17.90 16.36
C VAL A 707 -0.16 16.42 15.95
N SER A 708 -1.22 15.61 15.98
CA SER A 708 -1.12 14.14 15.84
C SER A 708 -0.45 13.62 14.55
N ASP A 709 -0.69 14.21 13.38
CA ASP A 709 0.05 13.84 12.14
C ASP A 709 1.56 14.14 12.27
N GLN A 710 1.95 15.21 12.99
CA GLN A 710 3.36 15.54 13.21
C GLN A 710 4.01 14.53 14.17
N ILE A 711 3.32 14.14 15.26
CA ILE A 711 3.79 13.11 16.19
C ILE A 711 4.09 11.81 15.44
N ALA A 712 3.21 11.40 14.52
CA ALA A 712 3.41 10.20 13.71
C ALA A 712 4.70 10.29 12.86
N LEU A 713 4.89 11.40 12.13
CA LEU A 713 6.05 11.61 11.27
C LEU A 713 7.37 11.69 12.08
N VAL A 714 7.40 12.46 13.17
CA VAL A 714 8.61 12.61 13.98
C VAL A 714 8.95 11.34 14.77
N THR A 715 7.94 10.55 15.17
CA THR A 715 8.17 9.23 15.78
C THR A 715 8.85 8.29 14.78
N GLN A 716 8.36 8.23 13.53
CA GLN A 716 8.95 7.38 12.50
C GLN A 716 10.38 7.83 12.13
N ARG A 717 10.62 9.14 12.06
CA ARG A 717 11.96 9.72 11.84
C ARG A 717 12.96 9.32 12.93
N ASN A 718 12.52 9.31 14.19
CA ASN A 718 13.40 9.01 15.33
C ASN A 718 13.63 7.51 15.56
N LEU A 719 12.59 6.69 15.47
CA LEU A 719 12.71 5.24 15.64
C LEU A 719 13.30 4.55 14.39
N GLY A 720 13.15 5.18 13.22
CA GLY A 720 13.65 4.72 11.93
C GLY A 720 12.62 3.92 11.13
N HIS A 721 12.70 4.00 9.79
CA HIS A 721 11.70 3.49 8.85
C HIS A 721 11.37 1.98 8.96
N ASP A 722 12.23 1.20 9.62
CA ASP A 722 12.06 -0.24 9.85
C ASP A 722 11.23 -0.58 11.11
N VAL A 723 10.96 0.40 11.96
CA VAL A 723 10.09 0.27 13.14
C VAL A 723 8.65 0.53 12.72
N SER A 724 7.73 -0.29 13.20
CA SER A 724 6.29 -0.04 13.08
C SER A 724 5.71 0.29 14.44
N PHE A 725 4.74 1.20 14.51
CA PHE A 725 4.13 1.60 15.76
C PHE A 725 2.62 1.83 15.64
N VAL A 726 1.95 1.74 16.79
CA VAL A 726 0.50 1.93 16.94
C VAL A 726 0.18 2.87 18.10
N GLY A 727 -1.09 3.19 18.27
CA GLY A 727 -1.64 3.74 19.50
C GLY A 727 -2.79 4.67 19.17
N GLY A 728 -2.84 5.83 19.83
CA GLY A 728 -3.87 6.82 19.58
C GLY A 728 -3.85 7.94 20.60
N SER A 729 -4.67 8.96 20.33
CA SER A 729 -4.86 10.09 21.22
C SER A 729 -5.71 9.72 22.43
N ALA A 730 -5.33 10.25 23.60
CA ALA A 730 -6.14 10.20 24.80
C ALA A 730 -7.51 10.87 24.58
N GLY A 731 -8.53 10.40 25.30
CA GLY A 731 -9.91 10.89 25.26
C GLY A 731 -10.41 11.41 26.62
N ASP A 732 -11.59 12.03 26.63
CA ASP A 732 -12.28 12.52 27.83
C ASP A 732 -13.82 12.47 27.68
N ASP A 733 -14.38 11.31 27.32
CA ASP A 733 -15.83 11.06 27.13
C ASP A 733 -16.55 12.08 26.22
N LEU A 734 -15.89 12.50 25.13
CA LEU A 734 -16.30 13.55 24.18
C LEU A 734 -16.51 14.94 24.82
N ALA A 735 -15.96 15.18 26.01
CA ALA A 735 -16.12 16.43 26.73
C ALA A 735 -15.20 17.56 26.20
N MET A 736 -14.08 17.21 25.55
CA MET A 736 -13.14 18.10 24.88
C MET A 736 -12.57 19.20 25.82
N ASN A 737 -12.29 18.84 27.07
CA ASN A 737 -11.76 19.75 28.10
C ASN A 737 -10.26 19.52 28.37
N ALA A 738 -9.84 18.28 28.58
CA ALA A 738 -8.45 17.93 28.88
C ALA A 738 -8.23 16.41 28.79
N THR A 739 -7.31 15.97 27.92
CA THR A 739 -6.93 14.55 27.81
C THR A 739 -5.55 14.33 28.41
N HIS A 740 -5.31 13.16 28.98
CA HIS A 740 -4.13 12.90 29.82
C HIS A 740 -3.43 11.62 29.37
N VAL A 741 -2.10 11.64 29.39
CA VAL A 741 -1.26 10.45 29.22
C VAL A 741 -0.56 10.08 30.53
N PHE A 742 -0.32 8.79 30.71
CA PHE A 742 0.27 8.22 31.92
C PHE A 742 1.64 7.61 31.59
N HIS A 743 2.65 7.91 32.41
CA HIS A 743 3.97 7.30 32.34
C HIS A 743 4.47 6.99 33.77
N ASP A 744 4.55 5.70 34.10
CA ASP A 744 4.80 5.19 35.46
C ASP A 744 3.82 5.81 36.50
N GLU A 745 4.26 6.69 37.42
CA GLU A 745 3.36 7.40 38.36
C GLU A 745 2.97 8.82 37.90
N THR A 746 3.44 9.26 36.73
CA THR A 746 3.19 10.60 36.20
C THR A 746 1.92 10.61 35.37
N VAL A 747 1.05 11.59 35.64
CA VAL A 747 -0.15 11.92 34.86
C VAL A 747 0.04 13.33 34.33
N THR A 748 -0.08 13.53 33.02
CA THR A 748 0.21 14.83 32.39
C THR A 748 -0.63 15.08 31.14
N THR A 749 -0.91 16.35 30.88
CA THR A 749 -1.49 16.87 29.63
C THR A 749 -0.37 17.37 28.72
N ASP A 750 -0.69 17.74 27.48
CA ASP A 750 0.24 18.32 26.50
C ASP A 750 1.54 17.53 26.35
N SER A 751 1.43 16.20 26.32
CA SER A 751 2.56 15.27 26.42
C SER A 751 2.37 14.02 25.55
N VAL A 752 3.49 13.38 25.21
CA VAL A 752 3.55 12.12 24.46
C VAL A 752 4.32 11.05 25.24
N VAL A 753 3.80 9.83 25.23
CA VAL A 753 4.38 8.66 25.88
C VAL A 753 4.63 7.57 24.85
N ILE A 754 5.88 7.12 24.75
CA ILE A 754 6.31 6.10 23.80
C ILE A 754 6.80 4.87 24.57
N ALA A 755 6.22 3.70 24.28
CA ALA A 755 6.71 2.41 24.73
C ALA A 755 7.34 1.63 23.58
N LEU A 756 8.67 1.50 23.59
CA LEU A 756 9.41 0.66 22.65
C LEU A 756 9.45 -0.79 23.12
N MET A 757 9.09 -1.70 22.23
CA MET A 757 9.17 -3.15 22.38
C MET A 757 10.28 -3.71 21.50
N ALA A 758 11.24 -4.38 22.12
CA ALA A 758 12.22 -5.21 21.42
C ALA A 758 11.83 -6.68 21.54
N SER A 759 11.53 -7.35 20.44
CA SER A 759 10.98 -8.70 20.40
C SER A 759 11.84 -9.70 19.61
N LYS A 760 11.71 -10.99 19.95
CA LYS A 760 12.38 -12.11 19.26
C LYS A 760 11.71 -12.51 17.95
N GLU A 761 10.39 -12.36 17.90
CA GLU A 761 9.55 -12.52 16.71
C GLU A 761 8.84 -11.18 16.44
N PRO A 762 8.53 -10.83 15.18
CA PRO A 762 7.87 -9.57 14.88
C PRO A 762 6.44 -9.57 15.48
N VAL A 763 6.06 -8.45 16.08
CA VAL A 763 4.66 -8.17 16.40
C VAL A 763 3.86 -7.98 15.11
N THR A 764 2.55 -8.15 15.19
CA THR A 764 1.65 -7.86 14.07
C THR A 764 0.83 -6.63 14.36
N ILE A 765 0.76 -5.75 13.38
CA ILE A 765 -0.05 -4.53 13.39
C ILE A 765 -0.98 -4.62 12.17
N THR A 766 -2.21 -4.15 12.33
CA THR A 766 -3.20 -4.01 11.25
C THR A 766 -4.18 -2.91 11.59
N VAL A 767 -4.78 -2.33 10.55
CA VAL A 767 -5.69 -1.20 10.61
C VAL A 767 -6.86 -1.43 9.64
N ASP A 768 -8.09 -0.97 9.94
CA ASP A 768 -9.23 -0.89 9.00
C ASP A 768 -10.23 0.21 9.47
N HIS A 769 -10.85 0.92 8.54
CA HIS A 769 -11.80 2.01 8.80
C HIS A 769 -13.23 1.75 8.29
N GLY A 770 -13.46 0.75 7.42
CA GLY A 770 -14.82 0.34 6.99
C GLY A 770 -15.62 1.37 6.18
N HIS A 771 -14.97 2.41 5.66
CA HIS A 771 -15.65 3.44 4.88
C HIS A 771 -15.61 3.14 3.38
N SER A 772 -16.48 3.80 2.61
CA SER A 772 -16.39 3.84 1.15
C SER A 772 -16.69 5.24 0.61
N PRO A 773 -16.03 5.66 -0.48
CA PRO A 773 -16.24 6.98 -1.07
C PRO A 773 -17.62 7.10 -1.73
N ILE A 774 -18.36 8.15 -1.38
CA ILE A 774 -19.67 8.49 -1.95
C ILE A 774 -19.66 9.72 -2.86
N SER A 775 -18.55 10.47 -2.91
CA SER A 775 -18.39 11.64 -3.78
C SER A 775 -17.31 11.46 -4.85
N GLU A 776 -17.40 12.28 -5.89
CA GLU A 776 -16.25 12.62 -6.72
C GLU A 776 -15.15 13.32 -5.90
N PRO A 777 -13.89 13.39 -6.37
CA PRO A 777 -12.82 14.11 -5.66
C PRO A 777 -13.13 15.60 -5.55
N MET A 778 -12.89 16.15 -4.37
CA MET A 778 -13.13 17.55 -4.00
C MET A 778 -11.82 18.16 -3.51
N THR A 779 -11.46 19.37 -3.92
CA THR A 779 -10.19 20.00 -3.51
C THR A 779 -10.40 21.01 -2.40
N VAL A 780 -9.62 20.94 -1.32
CA VAL A 780 -9.56 22.01 -0.32
C VAL A 780 -8.96 23.26 -0.98
N THR A 781 -9.79 24.29 -1.18
CA THR A 781 -9.37 25.54 -1.80
C THR A 781 -9.03 26.63 -0.79
N LYS A 782 -9.39 26.45 0.48
CA LYS A 782 -8.97 27.33 1.58
C LYS A 782 -9.01 26.66 2.95
N SER A 783 -7.93 26.76 3.73
CA SER A 783 -7.83 26.19 5.09
C SER A 783 -6.94 27.02 6.02
N GLU A 784 -7.16 26.92 7.32
CA GLU A 784 -6.38 27.58 8.38
C GLU A 784 -6.20 26.60 9.55
N GLY A 785 -5.06 25.91 9.60
CA GLY A 785 -4.86 24.79 10.55
C GLY A 785 -5.90 23.68 10.34
N GLY A 786 -6.54 23.25 11.44
CA GLY A 786 -7.67 22.29 11.42
C GLY A 786 -8.97 22.82 10.79
N ARG A 787 -9.08 24.13 10.48
CA ARG A 787 -10.28 24.74 9.93
C ARG A 787 -10.26 24.74 8.40
N VAL A 788 -11.09 23.90 7.78
CA VAL A 788 -11.33 23.93 6.33
C VAL A 788 -12.44 24.94 6.04
N ILE A 789 -12.12 26.00 5.30
CA ILE A 789 -13.03 27.13 5.03
C ILE A 789 -13.75 26.93 3.69
N GLU A 790 -13.01 26.54 2.65
CA GLU A 790 -13.56 26.36 1.31
C GLU A 790 -13.11 25.04 0.66
N ILE A 791 -14.04 24.35 0.02
CA ILE A 791 -13.83 23.15 -0.82
C ILE A 791 -14.44 23.44 -2.19
N ASP A 792 -13.67 23.21 -3.26
CA ASP A 792 -14.00 23.56 -4.66
C ASP A 792 -14.52 25.00 -4.87
N GLY A 793 -14.04 25.95 -4.05
CA GLY A 793 -14.46 27.36 -4.06
C GLY A 793 -15.88 27.62 -3.50
N LYS A 794 -16.43 26.66 -2.75
CA LYS A 794 -17.66 26.79 -1.94
C LYS A 794 -17.32 26.72 -0.45
N PRO A 795 -18.16 27.23 0.46
CA PRO A 795 -18.04 26.95 1.89
C PRO A 795 -18.00 25.43 2.14
N ALA A 796 -17.07 24.96 2.97
CA ALA A 796 -16.82 23.53 3.20
C ALA A 796 -18.09 22.73 3.58
N PHE A 797 -18.91 23.27 4.50
CA PHE A 797 -20.18 22.68 4.91
C PHE A 797 -21.20 22.59 3.75
N GLU A 798 -21.24 23.57 2.84
CA GLU A 798 -22.13 23.56 1.68
C GLU A 798 -21.69 22.49 0.66
N ALA A 799 -20.38 22.36 0.43
CA ALA A 799 -19.81 21.34 -0.44
C ALA A 799 -20.07 19.92 0.10
N TRP A 800 -19.84 19.69 1.41
CA TRP A 800 -20.18 18.46 2.11
C TRP A 800 -21.68 18.13 2.01
N ARG A 801 -22.54 19.10 2.33
CA ARG A 801 -24.01 18.94 2.28
C ARG A 801 -24.49 18.53 0.89
N GLU A 802 -23.97 19.14 -0.18
CA GLU A 802 -24.36 18.76 -1.55
C GLU A 802 -24.01 17.30 -1.90
N ALA A 803 -22.84 16.82 -1.47
CA ALA A 803 -22.43 15.43 -1.68
C ALA A 803 -23.33 14.45 -0.90
N VAL A 804 -23.57 14.73 0.39
CA VAL A 804 -24.42 13.90 1.25
C VAL A 804 -25.89 13.93 0.79
N GLU A 805 -26.48 15.09 0.48
CA GLU A 805 -27.85 15.18 -0.06
C GLU A 805 -28.00 14.38 -1.38
N SER A 806 -26.97 14.38 -2.23
CA SER A 806 -26.96 13.61 -3.47
C SER A 806 -26.99 12.10 -3.21
N TYR A 807 -26.12 11.60 -2.32
CA TYR A 807 -26.08 10.19 -1.94
C TYR A 807 -27.35 9.71 -1.22
N LEU A 808 -27.87 10.52 -0.29
CA LEU A 808 -29.12 10.22 0.42
C LEU A 808 -30.31 10.08 -0.55
N ALA A 809 -30.39 10.95 -1.57
CA ALA A 809 -31.43 10.88 -2.59
C ALA A 809 -31.40 9.60 -3.44
N GLU A 810 -30.25 8.94 -3.56
CA GLU A 810 -30.12 7.63 -4.25
C GLU A 810 -30.46 6.44 -3.35
N THR A 811 -30.37 6.60 -2.02
CA THR A 811 -30.58 5.54 -1.01
C THR A 811 -31.99 5.54 -0.38
N ASP A 812 -32.94 6.30 -0.95
CA ASP A 812 -34.31 6.49 -0.42
C ASP A 812 -34.36 7.09 1.02
N ARG A 813 -33.26 7.66 1.51
CA ARG A 813 -33.16 8.40 2.78
C ARG A 813 -33.22 9.92 2.51
N SER A 814 -33.71 10.71 3.46
CA SER A 814 -33.74 12.17 3.31
C SER A 814 -33.55 12.85 4.66
N VAL A 815 -32.61 13.79 4.73
CA VAL A 815 -32.33 14.65 5.88
C VAL A 815 -32.71 16.08 5.53
N ASP A 816 -33.39 16.79 6.44
CA ASP A 816 -33.71 18.21 6.29
C ASP A 816 -32.63 19.04 7.00
N PHE A 817 -31.48 19.22 6.34
CA PHE A 817 -30.32 19.94 6.89
C PHE A 817 -30.63 21.39 7.30
N ASP A 818 -31.70 21.99 6.77
CA ASP A 818 -32.14 23.33 7.19
C ASP A 818 -32.88 23.28 8.54
N ALA A 819 -33.48 22.15 8.90
CA ALA A 819 -34.17 21.91 10.17
C ALA A 819 -33.27 21.38 11.30
N VAL A 820 -32.14 20.71 10.99
CA VAL A 820 -31.15 20.26 11.98
C VAL A 820 -30.61 21.47 12.77
N GLU A 821 -30.61 21.42 14.11
CA GLU A 821 -30.10 22.52 14.94
C GLU A 821 -28.56 22.52 14.98
N GLU A 822 -27.93 23.70 15.05
CA GLU A 822 -26.49 23.83 15.34
C GLU A 822 -26.20 23.39 16.79
N GLU A 823 -24.95 22.99 17.09
CA GLU A 823 -24.55 22.46 18.40
C GLU A 823 -25.38 21.23 18.86
N SER A 824 -25.96 20.49 17.91
CA SER A 824 -26.84 19.35 18.19
C SER A 824 -26.18 17.98 17.95
N GLN A 825 -26.61 17.00 18.74
CA GLN A 825 -26.25 15.59 18.56
C GLN A 825 -26.69 15.00 17.20
N GLU A 826 -27.74 15.57 16.59
CA GLU A 826 -28.16 15.19 15.22
C GLU A 826 -27.14 15.65 14.17
N LEU A 827 -26.58 16.86 14.31
CA LEU A 827 -25.52 17.35 13.44
C LEU A 827 -24.20 16.59 13.64
N LEU A 828 -23.84 16.31 14.90
CA LEU A 828 -22.69 15.47 15.25
C LEU A 828 -22.77 14.08 14.60
N GLY A 829 -23.92 13.40 14.76
CA GLY A 829 -24.14 12.09 14.15
C GLY A 829 -24.02 12.11 12.62
N LEU A 830 -24.53 13.15 11.95
CA LEU A 830 -24.39 13.30 10.50
C LEU A 830 -22.94 13.55 10.06
N LEU A 831 -22.19 14.39 10.77
CA LEU A 831 -20.78 14.67 10.48
C LEU A 831 -19.85 13.49 10.77
N THR A 832 -20.29 12.54 11.60
CA THR A 832 -19.54 11.31 11.93
C THR A 832 -19.98 10.12 11.06
N GLU A 833 -21.22 10.09 10.56
CA GLU A 833 -21.66 9.11 9.56
C GLU A 833 -21.09 9.41 8.15
N PHE A 834 -20.87 10.69 7.83
CA PHE A 834 -20.39 11.16 6.53
C PHE A 834 -19.09 11.96 6.66
N GLU A 835 -17.97 11.26 6.84
CA GLU A 835 -16.65 11.85 7.04
C GLU A 835 -15.91 12.12 5.73
N PHE A 836 -14.63 12.50 5.81
CA PHE A 836 -13.76 12.69 4.64
C PHE A 836 -12.65 11.66 4.55
N GLY A 837 -12.31 11.22 3.34
CA GLY A 837 -11.15 10.39 3.04
C GLY A 837 -10.12 11.15 2.22
N ILE A 838 -8.86 11.14 2.66
CA ILE A 838 -7.68 11.61 1.94
C ILE A 838 -7.06 10.41 1.22
N GLU A 839 -6.82 10.50 -0.09
CA GLU A 839 -6.16 9.41 -0.84
C GLU A 839 -4.62 9.46 -0.63
N GLU A 840 -4.03 8.35 -0.17
CA GLU A 840 -2.61 8.28 0.25
C GLU A 840 -1.68 7.62 -0.78
N GLY A 841 -2.18 7.32 -1.98
CA GLY A 841 -1.38 6.80 -3.09
C GLY A 841 -1.03 5.31 -3.00
N HIS A 842 -0.15 4.86 -3.88
CA HIS A 842 0.22 3.43 -3.99
C HIS A 842 1.16 3.01 -2.84
N GLY A 843 0.63 2.26 -1.88
CA GLY A 843 1.36 1.77 -0.70
C GLY A 843 0.54 1.79 0.58
N ALA A 844 -0.55 2.57 0.61
CA ALA A 844 -1.48 2.62 1.74
C ALA A 844 -2.30 1.33 1.90
N ILE A 845 -2.75 1.08 3.13
CA ILE A 845 -3.52 -0.10 3.56
C ILE A 845 -4.96 0.34 3.83
N ASN A 846 -5.94 -0.51 3.48
CA ASN A 846 -7.36 -0.19 3.29
C ASN A 846 -7.59 0.84 2.20
N ASP A 847 -8.06 0.33 1.05
CA ASP A 847 -8.60 1.02 -0.14
C ASP A 847 -7.95 2.33 -0.67
N GLY A 848 -6.83 2.76 -0.09
CA GLY A 848 -6.09 3.97 -0.38
C GLY A 848 -6.41 5.17 0.51
N TYR A 849 -7.26 5.08 1.55
CA TYR A 849 -7.80 6.26 2.24
C TYR A 849 -7.45 6.42 3.73
N LYS A 850 -7.07 7.65 4.10
CA LYS A 850 -6.98 8.13 5.48
C LYS A 850 -8.21 8.95 5.84
N ILE A 851 -8.95 8.49 6.86
CA ILE A 851 -10.20 9.11 7.29
C ILE A 851 -9.95 10.33 8.19
N ARG A 852 -10.79 11.35 8.04
CA ARG A 852 -10.74 12.66 8.70
C ARG A 852 -12.14 13.08 9.12
N TRP A 853 -12.32 13.23 10.43
CA TRP A 853 -13.59 13.58 11.05
C TRP A 853 -13.79 15.11 11.14
N PRO A 854 -14.85 15.69 10.53
CA PRO A 854 -15.10 17.14 10.49
C PRO A 854 -15.89 17.69 11.70
N GLY A 855 -15.89 16.96 12.84
CA GLY A 855 -16.87 17.15 13.91
C GLY A 855 -16.47 18.04 15.09
N LEU A 856 -15.30 18.71 15.09
CA LEU A 856 -14.90 19.58 16.22
C LEU A 856 -15.88 20.74 16.47
N THR A 857 -16.45 21.30 15.40
CA THR A 857 -17.37 22.43 15.48
C THR A 857 -18.68 22.12 14.75
N LEU A 858 -19.75 22.02 15.53
CA LEU A 858 -21.10 21.68 15.05
C LEU A 858 -21.85 22.91 14.51
N SER A 859 -21.32 23.54 13.46
CA SER A 859 -21.92 24.72 12.82
C SER A 859 -22.22 24.49 11.34
N LYS A 860 -23.23 25.20 10.84
CA LYS A 860 -23.62 25.27 9.42
C LYS A 860 -23.17 26.59 8.77
N ALA A 861 -22.30 27.36 9.45
CA ALA A 861 -21.89 28.71 9.05
C ALA A 861 -20.90 28.77 7.86
N GLY A 862 -20.35 27.63 7.43
CA GLY A 862 -19.51 27.52 6.24
C GLY A 862 -18.27 26.65 6.43
N PRO A 863 -17.39 26.95 7.41
CA PRO A 863 -16.22 26.11 7.69
C PRO A 863 -16.59 24.76 8.32
N LEU A 864 -15.67 23.80 8.21
CA LEU A 864 -15.65 22.54 8.94
C LEU A 864 -14.33 22.45 9.71
N ASP A 865 -14.37 22.03 10.97
CA ASP A 865 -13.21 21.98 11.86
C ASP A 865 -12.83 20.52 12.17
N PHE A 866 -11.55 20.19 11.96
CA PHE A 866 -10.98 18.86 12.08
C PHE A 866 -9.94 18.81 13.22
N PRO A 867 -9.78 17.65 13.91
CA PRO A 867 -8.75 17.46 14.96
C PRO A 867 -7.31 17.73 14.53
N VAL A 868 -7.03 17.60 13.23
CA VAL A 868 -5.71 17.79 12.63
C VAL A 868 -5.86 18.60 11.34
N GLY A 869 -4.83 19.38 11.00
CA GLY A 869 -4.82 20.22 9.81
C GLY A 869 -5.09 19.47 8.50
N VAL A 870 -5.92 20.06 7.63
CA VAL A 870 -6.19 19.58 6.27
C VAL A 870 -5.78 20.68 5.28
N PRO A 871 -4.52 20.67 4.77
CA PRO A 871 -3.97 21.78 3.99
C PRO A 871 -4.67 22.10 2.66
N GLU A 872 -4.47 23.33 2.18
CA GLU A 872 -4.89 23.74 0.84
C GLU A 872 -4.26 22.87 -0.25
N GLY A 873 -5.05 22.50 -1.26
CA GLY A 873 -4.65 21.61 -2.34
C GLY A 873 -4.81 20.11 -2.04
N VAL A 874 -5.12 19.71 -0.80
CA VAL A 874 -5.49 18.32 -0.48
C VAL A 874 -6.78 17.96 -1.22
N VAL A 875 -6.79 16.75 -1.79
CA VAL A 875 -7.97 16.16 -2.43
C VAL A 875 -8.66 15.22 -1.44
N LEU A 876 -9.95 15.48 -1.23
CA LEU A 876 -10.83 14.74 -0.33
C LEU A 876 -11.92 14.03 -1.12
N ARG A 877 -12.51 13.00 -0.53
CA ARG A 877 -13.86 12.52 -0.88
C ARG A 877 -14.73 12.51 0.37
N VAL A 878 -16.01 12.79 0.23
CA VAL A 878 -16.97 12.42 1.29
C VAL A 878 -17.11 10.90 1.28
N MET A 879 -17.01 10.32 2.46
CA MET A 879 -17.06 8.89 2.72
C MET A 879 -18.36 8.57 3.45
N HIS A 880 -18.75 7.29 3.47
CA HIS A 880 -19.85 6.79 4.28
C HIS A 880 -19.47 5.43 4.86
N SER A 881 -19.88 5.17 6.11
CA SER A 881 -19.80 3.86 6.72
C SER A 881 -21.00 3.59 7.63
N PRO A 882 -21.93 2.71 7.24
CA PRO A 882 -23.03 2.30 8.11
C PRO A 882 -22.55 1.35 9.23
N PRO A 883 -23.33 1.17 10.31
CA PRO A 883 -23.00 0.29 11.45
C PRO A 883 -22.57 -1.14 11.05
N ASP A 884 -23.27 -1.76 10.09
CA ASP A 884 -22.93 -3.10 9.57
C ASP A 884 -21.48 -3.15 9.02
N ASP A 885 -21.04 -2.11 8.31
CA ASP A 885 -19.72 -2.05 7.68
C ASP A 885 -18.62 -1.73 8.72
N GLN A 886 -18.93 -0.95 9.76
CA GLN A 886 -18.04 -0.75 10.92
C GLN A 886 -17.78 -2.05 11.72
N ILE A 887 -18.81 -2.88 11.90
CA ILE A 887 -18.67 -4.21 12.54
C ILE A 887 -17.88 -5.18 11.65
N VAL A 888 -18.10 -5.15 10.32
CA VAL A 888 -17.34 -5.95 9.36
C VAL A 888 -15.87 -5.53 9.33
N SER A 889 -15.60 -4.23 9.32
CA SER A 889 -14.25 -3.65 9.36
C SER A 889 -13.47 -4.14 10.58
N ALA A 890 -13.99 -3.96 11.80
CA ALA A 890 -13.32 -4.45 13.02
C ALA A 890 -13.03 -5.96 13.00
N ARG A 891 -13.96 -6.77 12.46
CA ARG A 891 -13.74 -8.21 12.25
C ARG A 891 -12.61 -8.47 11.27
N ASP A 892 -12.61 -7.80 10.13
CA ASP A 892 -11.62 -8.02 9.08
C ASP A 892 -10.24 -7.47 9.48
N THR A 893 -10.14 -6.41 10.31
CA THR A 893 -8.90 -6.02 11.01
C THR A 893 -8.36 -7.17 11.86
N ALA A 894 -9.18 -7.72 12.76
CA ALA A 894 -8.77 -8.78 13.69
C ALA A 894 -8.34 -10.05 12.95
N LYS A 895 -9.09 -10.40 11.91
CA LYS A 895 -8.84 -11.54 11.03
C LYS A 895 -7.62 -11.33 10.13
N ALA A 896 -7.31 -10.10 9.72
CA ALA A 896 -6.05 -9.77 9.04
C ALA A 896 -4.87 -9.88 10.01
N ALA A 897 -5.01 -9.39 11.25
CA ALA A 897 -3.99 -9.49 12.30
C ALA A 897 -3.61 -10.96 12.56
N VAL A 898 -4.60 -11.85 12.70
CA VAL A 898 -4.36 -13.29 12.91
C VAL A 898 -3.73 -13.97 11.67
N GLN A 899 -4.03 -13.50 10.45
CA GLN A 899 -3.42 -14.02 9.22
C GLN A 899 -1.98 -13.54 9.00
N ASN A 900 -1.67 -12.31 9.44
CA ASN A 900 -0.36 -11.69 9.34
C ASN A 900 0.58 -12.09 10.50
N ALA A 901 0.05 -12.73 11.55
CA ALA A 901 0.82 -13.25 12.67
C ALA A 901 1.80 -14.36 12.24
N SER A 902 3.07 -14.22 12.66
CA SER A 902 4.14 -15.14 12.29
C SER A 902 4.20 -16.43 13.14
N GLY A 903 3.50 -16.47 14.28
CA GLY A 903 3.54 -17.53 15.28
C GLY A 903 2.27 -17.62 16.13
N GLU A 904 2.36 -18.25 17.31
CA GLU A 904 1.27 -18.23 18.30
C GLU A 904 1.17 -16.85 18.96
N ILE A 905 -0.06 -16.37 19.14
CA ILE A 905 -0.36 -15.04 19.68
C ILE A 905 -0.61 -15.17 21.19
N ALA A 906 -0.01 -14.30 21.99
CA ALA A 906 -0.21 -14.26 23.44
C ALA A 906 -1.45 -13.44 23.84
N GLY A 907 -1.72 -12.36 23.11
CA GLY A 907 -2.80 -11.39 23.32
C GLY A 907 -2.52 -10.12 22.51
N GLY A 908 -3.31 -9.06 22.73
CA GLY A 908 -3.15 -7.83 21.96
C GLY A 908 -3.79 -6.57 22.53
N PHE A 909 -3.41 -5.44 21.91
CA PHE A 909 -3.98 -4.12 22.17
C PHE A 909 -4.85 -3.70 20.99
N VAL A 910 -5.98 -3.07 21.28
CA VAL A 910 -6.91 -2.53 20.30
C VAL A 910 -7.08 -1.03 20.56
N TYR A 911 -6.93 -0.22 19.52
CA TYR A 911 -7.18 1.21 19.56
C TYR A 911 -8.33 1.46 18.59
N ASP A 912 -9.47 1.90 19.10
CA ASP A 912 -10.71 2.07 18.33
C ASP A 912 -11.18 3.51 18.47
N CYS A 913 -11.75 4.12 17.44
CA CYS A 913 -12.14 5.53 17.54
C CYS A 913 -13.43 5.73 18.32
N ALA A 914 -13.50 6.75 19.18
CA ALA A 914 -14.76 7.22 19.77
C ALA A 914 -15.82 7.58 18.71
N CYS A 915 -15.39 7.97 17.50
CA CYS A 915 -16.28 8.18 16.36
C CYS A 915 -17.03 6.90 15.94
N ARG A 916 -16.42 5.72 16.11
CA ARG A 916 -17.05 4.42 15.83
C ARG A 916 -18.16 4.12 16.85
N SER A 917 -18.00 4.49 18.12
CA SER A 917 -19.07 4.42 19.13
C SER A 917 -20.21 5.42 18.87
N ILE A 918 -19.94 6.58 18.26
CA ILE A 918 -21.00 7.49 17.78
C ILE A 918 -21.81 6.84 16.64
N ILE A 919 -21.15 6.14 15.70
CA ILE A 919 -21.82 5.45 14.58
C ILE A 919 -22.59 4.21 15.06
N LEU A 920 -21.99 3.39 15.91
CA LEU A 920 -22.50 2.09 16.34
C LEU A 920 -23.51 2.20 17.50
N GLY A 921 -23.36 3.16 18.41
CA GLY A 921 -24.22 3.32 19.58
C GLY A 921 -24.33 2.04 20.41
N GLU A 922 -25.56 1.52 20.59
CA GLU A 922 -25.80 0.26 21.33
C GLU A 922 -25.15 -0.98 20.65
N GLU A 923 -24.71 -0.89 19.39
CA GLU A 923 -24.11 -1.98 18.60
C GLU A 923 -22.57 -2.04 18.71
N PHE A 924 -21.92 -1.18 19.53
CA PHE A 924 -20.45 -1.22 19.70
C PHE A 924 -19.95 -2.54 20.35
N ASP A 925 -20.72 -3.12 21.27
CA ASP A 925 -20.44 -4.45 21.86
C ASP A 925 -20.44 -5.57 20.80
N ASP A 926 -21.19 -5.43 19.70
CA ASP A 926 -21.17 -6.37 18.57
C ASP A 926 -19.86 -6.24 17.74
N ALA A 927 -19.28 -5.05 17.64
CA ALA A 927 -17.97 -4.84 16.99
C ALA A 927 -16.83 -5.43 17.83
N VAL A 928 -16.79 -5.16 19.14
CA VAL A 928 -15.82 -5.77 20.08
C VAL A 928 -15.98 -7.30 20.14
N SER A 929 -17.22 -7.79 20.15
CA SER A 929 -17.51 -9.23 20.03
C SER A 929 -17.04 -9.83 18.70
N ALA A 930 -17.08 -9.07 17.60
CA ALA A 930 -16.59 -9.53 16.31
C ALA A 930 -15.06 -9.68 16.32
N ILE A 931 -14.32 -8.72 16.89
CA ILE A 931 -12.86 -8.82 17.12
C ILE A 931 -12.54 -10.08 17.93
N GLY A 932 -13.17 -10.25 19.10
CA GLY A 932 -12.93 -11.40 19.97
C GLY A 932 -13.27 -12.75 19.33
N SER A 933 -14.22 -12.78 18.39
CA SER A 933 -14.58 -14.01 17.65
C SER A 933 -13.51 -14.47 16.65
N GLU A 934 -12.63 -13.59 16.20
CA GLU A 934 -11.53 -13.92 15.28
C GLU A 934 -10.18 -14.09 16.02
N LEU A 935 -9.95 -13.36 17.13
CA LEU A 935 -8.68 -13.41 17.88
C LEU A 935 -8.50 -14.67 18.77
N ASP A 936 -9.54 -15.13 19.48
CA ASP A 936 -9.48 -16.25 20.47
C ASP A 936 -8.37 -16.12 21.55
N VAL A 937 -7.90 -14.88 21.81
CA VAL A 937 -6.90 -14.51 22.83
C VAL A 937 -7.35 -13.29 23.64
N PRO A 938 -6.81 -13.02 24.84
CA PRO A 938 -7.16 -11.82 25.61
C PRO A 938 -6.68 -10.55 24.91
N PHE A 939 -7.52 -9.51 24.93
CA PHE A 939 -7.18 -8.19 24.40
C PHE A 939 -7.87 -7.08 25.20
N SER A 940 -7.24 -5.91 25.26
CA SER A 940 -7.87 -4.70 25.79
C SER A 940 -7.84 -3.59 24.76
N GLY A 941 -8.79 -2.66 24.86
CA GLY A 941 -8.72 -1.42 24.14
C GLY A 941 -9.45 -0.28 24.81
N PHE A 942 -9.39 0.87 24.17
CA PHE A 942 -10.13 2.06 24.56
C PHE A 942 -10.57 2.85 23.33
N GLU A 943 -11.53 3.73 23.56
CA GLU A 943 -12.00 4.69 22.59
C GLU A 943 -11.07 5.92 22.55
N THR A 944 -10.36 6.08 21.44
CA THR A 944 -9.39 7.15 21.19
C THR A 944 -10.03 8.31 20.42
N TYR A 945 -9.42 9.50 20.43
CA TYR A 945 -9.84 10.62 19.57
C TYR A 945 -9.19 10.58 18.16
N GLY A 946 -8.51 9.49 17.83
CA GLY A 946 -7.87 9.21 16.56
C GLY A 946 -6.66 8.30 16.74
N GLU A 947 -6.52 7.37 15.81
CA GLU A 947 -5.71 6.18 15.95
C GLU A 947 -4.34 6.40 15.29
N LEU A 948 -3.27 5.94 15.96
CA LEU A 948 -1.95 5.83 15.35
C LEU A 948 -1.74 4.41 14.80
N CYS A 949 -1.35 4.31 13.54
CA CYS A 949 -0.85 3.10 12.91
C CYS A 949 0.14 3.49 11.81
N MET A 950 1.42 3.18 12.03
CA MET A 950 2.50 3.39 11.06
C MET A 950 3.16 2.04 10.79
N GLU A 951 2.83 1.42 9.66
CA GLU A 951 3.52 0.23 9.16
C GLU A 951 4.82 0.59 8.41
N ARG A 952 5.69 -0.42 8.27
CA ARG A 952 7.00 -0.26 7.64
C ARG A 952 6.89 0.26 6.20
N GLY A 953 7.39 1.47 5.97
CA GLY A 953 7.38 2.14 4.66
C GLY A 953 6.14 2.99 4.37
N GLN A 954 5.24 3.20 5.34
CA GLN A 954 4.18 4.20 5.23
C GLN A 954 4.73 5.62 5.47
N MET A 955 4.06 6.61 4.86
CA MET A 955 4.42 8.05 4.93
C MET A 955 3.42 8.87 5.76
N SER A 956 2.51 8.19 6.45
CA SER A 956 1.34 8.73 7.15
C SER A 956 0.81 7.65 8.08
N GLY A 957 0.19 8.03 9.19
CA GLY A 957 -0.28 7.05 10.17
C GLY A 957 -1.15 7.56 11.31
N TYR A 958 -1.83 8.70 11.18
CA TYR A 958 -2.85 9.14 12.15
C TYR A 958 -4.23 9.20 11.49
N HIS A 959 -5.16 8.34 11.90
CA HIS A 959 -6.48 8.18 11.30
C HIS A 959 -7.58 8.62 12.27
N ASN A 960 -8.79 8.85 11.76
CA ASN A 960 -9.99 8.89 12.58
C ASN A 960 -10.86 7.68 12.22
N THR A 961 -11.81 7.33 13.08
CA THR A 961 -12.92 6.40 12.78
C THR A 961 -12.44 5.05 12.25
N THR A 962 -11.37 4.56 12.87
CA THR A 962 -10.59 3.39 12.47
C THR A 962 -10.44 2.43 13.66
N SER A 963 -10.25 1.13 13.40
CA SER A 963 -9.76 0.15 14.37
C SER A 963 -8.30 -0.18 14.05
N VAL A 964 -7.42 -0.10 15.04
CA VAL A 964 -6.01 -0.55 14.96
C VAL A 964 -5.81 -1.68 15.96
N ILE A 965 -5.26 -2.80 15.49
CA ILE A 965 -5.01 -4.00 16.31
C ILE A 965 -3.53 -4.32 16.28
N MET A 966 -2.94 -4.48 17.47
CA MET A 966 -1.58 -4.93 17.68
C MET A 966 -1.56 -6.26 18.45
N LEU A 967 -0.98 -7.30 17.85
CA LEU A 967 -0.85 -8.63 18.45
C LEU A 967 0.60 -8.93 18.85
N LEU A 968 0.77 -9.47 20.07
CA LEU A 968 2.07 -9.86 20.60
C LEU A 968 2.33 -11.37 20.40
N PRO A 969 3.53 -11.77 19.94
CA PRO A 969 3.91 -13.18 19.86
C PRO A 969 4.23 -13.76 21.25
N THR A 970 4.12 -15.09 21.37
CA THR A 970 4.47 -15.87 22.59
C THR A 970 5.95 -15.90 22.97
#